data_AF-A0A0Q9PYG3-F1
#
_entry.id   AF-A0A0Q9PYG3-F1
#
_cell.length_a   1.000
_cell.length_b   1.000
_cell.length_c   1.000
_cell.angle_alpha   90.00
_cell.angle_beta   90.00
_cell.angle_gamma   90.00
#
_symmetry.space_group_name_H-M   'P 1'
#
loop_
_entity.id
_entity.type
_entity.pdbx_description
1 polymer ?
#
loop_
_entity_poly.entity_id
_entity_poly.type
_entity_poly.pdbx_seq_one_letter_code
_entity_poly.pdbx_strand_id
1 'polypeptide(L)'
;MAGIGFELRRLFGGQGLLNSFRAYAYSSMTTVGPMILCMSTIVFMQRFMIVADSPYLERQLFLATVVYCFIFSVLITGGLSMIVTRFISDMIYLKKYEHLLSSYYGAITVALPIGSLVAWLFLRKVTAGFGYKAAAYLFFTELIVIWVQSVHLSALKDYKRIVRNFCYGIVIAIAGSWLLLTYTPYKSAAAVLTMMDIGFMIIMLLTAYHFEQKFPRKSSKVYFDFFTYFRKYPSLFFIGTFFYSGVYVHSFVYWFSPYQEQIGGRFLISPFYDLPVFYAYLTVIPTLVTFVVSVETTFYDKFRGYYDRILNGGTLQEITRAKLDMQRTLMQEVSFMMEVQLLFTVVSLALGIKLLTMLGFTNSQLYIFNILVLGYFVFIMSFIIMLIMLYFDDRRGVLAVSSLFVVLNGVFTYWSMNAENHGLGIFLAAFVSLLCALTRLIMYVRNIDYYTFCAQPISVTVQKKLPFWRRVRAKLTVTTLLITAVVFLTACTDEQVKESNSEGPSTLSNLTPITSNDKLVEDKRLYQQDKDTSVDALYVTILPEKRGKENPLSWYALNRIKDRMNEGDLKVIVQEGAADGSGPKSGMFGYASTESNGKISLRGNTSRYASQRSYKIRLEDQAGLWHDQRTLNLNKHIFDSSRLRNKLSFDIFETIPNITSLRTQFVHLYVKDLSEEKESGKAFADYGLFTHVEQPNEKFLKSHWLDPNGQLYKAVLFEFFEYPEALKSKTDPTYNKAEFEKHLEIDGYEDHDKLLKMLKDVNNMSIPIDEVFDKHFDLDNYLTFLAANILMDNLDTEAHNFYLYSPLNSNKWYFLPWDYDGGWEWGLQGNVINTNPSSNGISTYWGSVLPNRFFRSEKNVQLLKDKIDELYAMINNDSVAKRLQDYRGVVEPFINKAPDNSFLPIQLNKLDEEFKRIAGVPLRALERFNKDIEKPKPFFLNELSQLNGKYRFEWEPSFDLQGDDLTYEWTLARDPAFKDIVQQQKTLKNTSVELNSLKPGEYFWKVTVQDAKGHQQIAFDYYETDDVPYYGVKAIEVK
;
A
#
# COMPACT_ATOMS: atom_id res chain seq x y z
N MET A 1 6.86 6.15 -12.29
CA MET A 1 5.90 7.19 -11.86
C MET A 1 4.74 6.47 -11.19
N ALA A 2 4.64 6.60 -9.87
CA ALA A 2 3.53 6.06 -9.07
C ALA A 2 3.53 6.93 -7.79
N GLY A 3 2.75 8.00 -7.81
CA GLY A 3 2.80 9.11 -6.86
C GLY A 3 1.72 9.02 -5.79
N ILE A 4 0.61 9.71 -6.05
CA ILE A 4 -0.52 9.96 -5.14
C ILE A 4 -1.65 8.93 -5.20
N GLY A 5 -1.56 7.91 -6.05
CA GLY A 5 -2.64 6.95 -6.28
C GLY A 5 -3.23 6.34 -5.02
N PHE A 6 -2.44 6.14 -3.96
CA PHE A 6 -2.93 5.70 -2.65
C PHE A 6 -3.83 6.76 -1.96
N GLU A 7 -3.40 8.02 -1.85
CA GLU A 7 -4.23 9.08 -1.26
C GLU A 7 -5.46 9.41 -2.12
N LEU A 8 -5.36 9.33 -3.45
CA LEU A 8 -6.50 9.51 -4.35
C LEU A 8 -7.50 8.35 -4.22
N ARG A 9 -7.05 7.08 -4.26
CA ARG A 9 -7.91 5.90 -4.04
C ARG A 9 -8.61 5.99 -2.68
N ARG A 10 -7.92 6.42 -1.61
CA ARG A 10 -8.52 6.66 -0.29
C ARG A 10 -9.63 7.72 -0.32
N LEU A 11 -9.46 8.81 -1.08
CA LEU A 11 -10.48 9.86 -1.19
C LEU A 11 -11.67 9.45 -2.08
N PHE A 12 -11.45 8.62 -3.10
CA PHE A 12 -12.51 8.03 -3.93
C PHE A 12 -13.22 6.82 -3.30
N GLY A 13 -12.65 6.21 -2.25
CA GLY A 13 -13.22 5.04 -1.57
C GLY A 13 -14.47 5.31 -0.73
N GLY A 14 -14.71 6.57 -0.35
CA GLY A 14 -15.94 6.97 0.35
C GLY A 14 -17.09 7.21 -0.62
N GLN A 15 -18.25 6.60 -0.39
CA GLN A 15 -19.43 6.80 -1.24
C GLN A 15 -19.90 8.27 -1.27
N GLY A 16 -20.53 8.67 -2.37
CA GLY A 16 -21.18 9.98 -2.53
C GLY A 16 -20.34 11.05 -3.25
N LEU A 17 -21.03 11.92 -3.99
CA LEU A 17 -20.45 12.97 -4.86
C LEU A 17 -19.43 13.88 -4.14
N LEU A 18 -19.64 14.14 -2.85
CA LEU A 18 -18.78 15.04 -2.06
C LEU A 18 -17.39 14.45 -1.78
N ASN A 19 -17.25 13.12 -1.73
CA ASN A 19 -15.96 12.45 -1.61
C ASN A 19 -15.22 12.41 -2.95
N SER A 20 -15.92 12.14 -4.07
CA SER A 20 -15.37 12.35 -5.41
C SER A 20 -14.89 13.80 -5.62
N PHE A 21 -15.68 14.79 -5.19
CA PHE A 21 -15.27 16.20 -5.25
C PHE A 21 -14.02 16.48 -4.41
N ARG A 22 -13.92 15.94 -3.19
CA ARG A 22 -12.69 16.04 -2.36
C ARG A 22 -11.48 15.41 -3.05
N ALA A 23 -11.66 14.27 -3.73
CA ALA A 23 -10.58 13.59 -4.45
C ALA A 23 -10.10 14.39 -5.67
N TYR A 24 -11.02 14.92 -6.48
CA TYR A 24 -10.70 15.83 -7.60
C TYR A 24 -10.09 17.15 -7.12
N ALA A 25 -10.59 17.74 -6.02
CA ALA A 25 -10.01 18.95 -5.42
C ALA A 25 -8.58 18.70 -4.92
N TYR A 26 -8.31 17.55 -4.29
CA TYR A 26 -6.96 17.18 -3.87
C TYR A 26 -6.03 16.98 -5.06
N SER A 27 -6.46 16.22 -6.08
CA SER A 27 -5.68 16.03 -7.32
C SER A 27 -5.40 17.35 -8.04
N SER A 28 -6.37 18.27 -8.05
CA SER A 28 -6.19 19.63 -8.60
C SER A 28 -5.12 20.40 -7.82
N MET A 29 -5.23 20.40 -6.49
CA MET A 29 -4.26 21.05 -5.59
C MET A 29 -2.84 20.50 -5.80
N THR A 30 -2.66 19.20 -6.00
CA THR A 30 -1.33 18.58 -6.21
C THR A 30 -0.79 18.71 -7.64
N THR A 31 -1.66 18.76 -8.65
CA THR A 31 -1.28 18.73 -10.09
C THR A 31 -1.12 20.12 -10.69
N VAL A 32 -2.07 21.01 -10.44
CA VAL A 32 -2.14 22.36 -11.03
C VAL A 32 -2.11 23.48 -10.00
N GLY A 33 -2.23 23.17 -8.70
CA GLY A 33 -2.20 24.15 -7.60
C GLY A 33 -1.04 25.15 -7.68
N PRO A 34 0.24 24.72 -7.80
CA PRO A 34 1.37 25.64 -7.96
C PRO A 34 1.24 26.58 -9.17
N MET A 35 0.77 26.09 -10.31
CA MET A 35 0.55 26.90 -11.51
C MET A 35 -0.57 27.94 -11.28
N ILE A 36 -1.69 27.53 -10.68
CA ILE A 36 -2.82 28.42 -10.37
C ILE A 36 -2.39 29.50 -9.36
N LEU A 37 -1.60 29.15 -8.35
CA LEU A 37 -1.06 30.11 -7.38
C LEU A 37 -0.12 31.13 -8.07
N CYS A 38 0.78 30.67 -8.94
CA CYS A 38 1.64 31.59 -9.72
C CYS A 38 0.82 32.50 -10.65
N MET A 39 -0.20 31.98 -11.35
CA MET A 39 -1.12 32.79 -12.16
C MET A 39 -1.87 33.83 -11.31
N SER A 40 -2.40 33.44 -10.15
CA SER A 40 -3.03 34.35 -9.19
C SER A 40 -2.06 35.44 -8.72
N THR A 41 -0.78 35.12 -8.51
CA THR A 41 0.26 36.09 -8.13
C THR A 41 0.37 37.21 -9.15
N ILE A 42 0.44 36.86 -10.43
CA ILE A 42 0.51 37.81 -11.55
C ILE A 42 -0.75 38.68 -11.59
N VAL A 43 -1.93 38.08 -11.46
CA VAL A 43 -3.22 38.80 -11.47
C VAL A 43 -3.33 39.77 -10.29
N PHE A 44 -2.94 39.37 -9.08
CA PHE A 44 -2.96 40.25 -7.89
C PHE A 44 -1.92 41.38 -7.98
N MET A 45 -0.69 41.09 -8.41
CA MET A 45 0.34 42.11 -8.64
C MET A 45 -0.12 43.13 -9.69
N GLN A 46 -0.64 42.67 -10.83
CA GLN A 46 -1.16 43.55 -11.88
C GLN A 46 -2.35 44.38 -11.38
N ARG A 47 -3.24 43.81 -10.55
CA ARG A 47 -4.32 44.56 -9.91
C ARG A 47 -3.83 45.60 -8.90
N PHE A 48 -2.79 45.30 -8.10
CA PHE A 48 -2.21 46.29 -7.20
C PHE A 48 -1.51 47.43 -7.96
N MET A 49 -0.80 47.13 -9.06
CA MET A 49 -0.25 48.17 -9.94
C MET A 49 -1.34 49.01 -10.64
N ILE A 50 -2.53 48.43 -10.88
CA ILE A 50 -3.71 49.14 -11.41
C ILE A 50 -4.40 50.00 -10.32
N VAL A 51 -4.35 49.62 -9.04
CA VAL A 51 -4.94 50.40 -7.93
C VAL A 51 -3.99 51.49 -7.42
N ALA A 52 -2.68 51.22 -7.42
CA ALA A 52 -1.67 52.12 -6.90
C ALA A 52 -1.21 53.21 -7.89
N ASP A 53 -1.87 53.38 -9.04
CA ASP A 53 -1.49 54.31 -10.12
C ASP A 53 -0.03 54.12 -10.58
N SER A 54 0.30 52.89 -10.99
CA SER A 54 1.61 52.55 -11.55
C SER A 54 1.61 52.67 -13.08
N PRO A 55 2.66 53.25 -13.71
CA PRO A 55 2.79 53.44 -15.15
C PRO A 55 2.40 52.21 -15.97
N TYR A 56 1.50 52.34 -16.95
CA TYR A 56 1.10 51.23 -17.83
C TYR A 56 2.31 50.59 -18.51
N LEU A 57 3.33 51.40 -18.86
CA LEU A 57 4.62 50.89 -19.31
C LEU A 57 5.21 49.88 -18.32
N GLU A 58 5.33 50.26 -17.04
CA GLU A 58 5.82 49.40 -15.98
C GLU A 58 4.90 48.18 -15.77
N ARG A 59 3.57 48.33 -15.88
CA ARG A 59 2.60 47.21 -15.79
C ARG A 59 2.74 46.20 -16.93
N GLN A 60 2.99 46.67 -18.14
CA GLN A 60 3.23 45.80 -19.29
C GLN A 60 4.66 45.24 -19.29
N LEU A 61 5.64 46.01 -18.81
CA LEU A 61 7.05 45.63 -18.70
C LEU A 61 7.23 44.51 -17.65
N PHE A 62 6.51 44.60 -16.53
CA PHE A 62 6.32 43.51 -15.58
C PHE A 62 5.70 42.29 -16.25
N LEU A 63 4.52 42.43 -16.88
CA LEU A 63 3.79 41.31 -17.47
C LEU A 63 4.61 40.58 -18.55
N ALA A 64 5.18 41.31 -19.51
CA ALA A 64 6.01 40.75 -20.57
C ALA A 64 7.29 40.10 -20.04
N THR A 65 7.91 40.65 -19.00
CA THR A 65 9.05 40.01 -18.31
C THR A 65 8.65 38.69 -17.70
N VAL A 66 7.55 38.66 -16.95
CA VAL A 66 7.09 37.44 -16.29
C VAL A 66 6.73 36.37 -17.33
N VAL A 67 6.02 36.72 -18.40
CA VAL A 67 5.70 35.84 -19.53
C VAL A 67 6.98 35.29 -20.18
N TYR A 68 7.94 36.16 -20.54
CA TYR A 68 9.23 35.74 -21.11
C TYR A 68 9.99 34.81 -20.16
N CYS A 69 10.01 35.14 -18.87
CA CYS A 69 10.78 34.38 -17.90
C CYS A 69 10.18 32.99 -17.69
N PHE A 70 8.85 32.85 -17.59
CA PHE A 70 8.19 31.54 -17.55
C PHE A 70 8.46 30.73 -18.83
N ILE A 71 8.26 31.32 -20.02
CA ILE A 71 8.39 30.63 -21.31
C ILE A 71 9.83 30.18 -21.57
N PHE A 72 10.81 31.07 -21.46
CA PHE A 72 12.19 30.74 -21.84
C PHE A 72 12.94 29.92 -20.77
N SER A 73 12.58 30.02 -19.48
CA SER A 73 13.16 29.14 -18.45
C SER A 73 12.66 27.69 -18.59
N VAL A 74 11.38 27.47 -18.94
CA VAL A 74 10.85 26.10 -19.16
C VAL A 74 11.36 25.51 -20.47
N LEU A 75 11.56 26.31 -21.53
CA LEU A 75 12.16 25.86 -22.78
C LEU A 75 13.64 25.44 -22.63
N ILE A 76 14.44 26.19 -21.86
CA ILE A 76 15.85 25.85 -21.59
C ILE A 76 15.95 24.57 -20.73
N THR A 77 15.09 24.43 -19.72
CA THR A 77 15.17 23.29 -18.77
C THR A 77 14.50 22.02 -19.29
N GLY A 78 13.42 22.10 -20.07
CA GLY A 78 12.52 20.98 -20.38
C GLY A 78 13.17 19.72 -20.95
N GLY A 79 14.15 19.87 -21.86
CA GLY A 79 14.91 18.74 -22.40
C GLY A 79 15.80 18.04 -21.37
N LEU A 80 16.41 18.80 -20.46
CA LEU A 80 17.16 18.25 -19.33
C LEU A 80 16.21 17.59 -18.33
N SER A 81 15.10 18.25 -18.00
CA SER A 81 14.07 17.76 -17.08
C SER A 81 13.57 16.37 -17.46
N MET A 82 13.26 16.12 -18.74
CA MET A 82 12.81 14.78 -19.20
C MET A 82 13.85 13.67 -19.02
N ILE A 83 15.15 13.99 -19.15
CA ILE A 83 16.23 13.02 -18.86
C ILE A 83 16.36 12.79 -17.35
N VAL A 84 16.32 13.85 -16.55
CA VAL A 84 16.43 13.78 -15.09
C VAL A 84 15.24 13.02 -14.47
N THR A 85 14.00 13.23 -14.95
CA THR A 85 12.82 12.47 -14.54
C THR A 85 12.96 10.96 -14.78
N ARG A 86 13.54 10.55 -15.92
CA ARG A 86 13.80 9.12 -16.18
C ARG A 86 14.94 8.58 -15.31
N PHE A 87 16.01 9.35 -15.13
CA PHE A 87 17.12 8.99 -14.25
C PHE A 87 16.65 8.77 -12.81
N ILE A 88 15.90 9.72 -12.25
CA ILE A 88 15.28 9.63 -10.91
C ILE A 88 14.40 8.38 -10.81
N SER A 89 13.53 8.15 -11.80
CA SER A 89 12.64 6.97 -11.81
C SER A 89 13.43 5.66 -11.77
N ASP A 90 14.49 5.54 -12.57
CA ASP A 90 15.35 4.35 -12.60
C ASP A 90 16.19 4.21 -11.31
N MET A 91 16.64 5.31 -10.69
CA MET A 91 17.38 5.27 -9.42
C MET A 91 16.50 4.91 -8.22
N ILE A 92 15.25 5.36 -8.18
CA ILE A 92 14.25 4.96 -7.17
C ILE A 92 13.97 3.46 -7.31
N TYR A 93 13.73 2.98 -8.53
CA TYR A 93 13.50 1.54 -8.80
C TYR A 93 14.69 0.68 -8.37
N LEU A 94 15.93 1.14 -8.62
CA LEU A 94 17.16 0.48 -8.18
C LEU A 94 17.55 0.76 -6.71
N LYS A 95 16.68 1.41 -5.92
CA LYS A 95 16.89 1.81 -4.52
C LYS A 95 18.14 2.67 -4.25
N LYS A 96 18.72 3.31 -5.27
CA LYS A 96 19.96 4.10 -5.17
C LYS A 96 19.70 5.56 -4.83
N TYR A 97 19.17 5.80 -3.63
CA TYR A 97 18.65 7.11 -3.22
C TYR A 97 19.72 8.22 -3.11
N GLU A 98 21.02 7.88 -2.97
CA GLU A 98 22.13 8.84 -2.96
C GLU A 98 22.22 9.70 -4.24
N HIS A 99 21.73 9.17 -5.37
CA HIS A 99 21.76 9.92 -6.63
C HIS A 99 20.70 11.02 -6.70
N LEU A 100 19.65 11.02 -5.87
CA LEU A 100 18.52 11.95 -5.98
C LEU A 100 18.93 13.40 -5.75
N LEU A 101 19.46 13.71 -4.56
CA LEU A 101 19.94 15.04 -4.22
C LEU A 101 21.23 15.39 -5.01
N SER A 102 22.01 14.37 -5.37
CA SER A 102 23.20 14.52 -6.20
C SER A 102 22.87 14.99 -7.63
N SER A 103 21.86 14.41 -8.28
CA SER A 103 21.43 14.83 -9.63
C SER A 103 20.75 16.20 -9.63
N TYR A 104 20.12 16.61 -8.52
CA TYR A 104 19.60 17.96 -8.36
C TYR A 104 20.70 19.02 -8.49
N TYR A 105 21.78 18.89 -7.72
CA TYR A 105 22.92 19.80 -7.80
C TYR A 105 23.64 19.72 -9.15
N GLY A 106 23.84 18.51 -9.69
CA GLY A 106 24.44 18.34 -11.01
C GLY A 106 23.62 18.96 -12.15
N ALA A 107 22.29 18.84 -12.12
CA ALA A 107 21.41 19.44 -13.11
C ALA A 107 21.41 20.98 -13.03
N ILE A 108 21.40 21.57 -11.83
CA ILE A 108 21.52 23.03 -11.66
C ILE A 108 22.87 23.54 -12.15
N THR A 109 23.97 22.83 -11.85
CA THR A 109 25.32 23.19 -12.29
C THR A 109 25.44 23.24 -13.82
N VAL A 110 24.57 22.54 -14.55
CA VAL A 110 24.50 22.55 -16.01
C VAL A 110 23.50 23.59 -16.54
N ALA A 111 22.28 23.62 -16.00
CA ALA A 111 21.21 24.48 -16.50
C ALA A 111 21.41 25.96 -16.16
N LEU A 112 21.85 26.26 -14.94
CA LEU A 112 21.91 27.63 -14.42
C LEU A 112 22.91 28.50 -15.19
N PRO A 113 24.18 28.10 -15.44
CA PRO A 113 25.12 28.93 -16.18
C PRO A 113 24.69 29.20 -17.63
N ILE A 114 24.03 28.22 -18.27
CA ILE A 114 23.51 28.37 -19.64
C ILE A 114 22.37 29.39 -19.67
N GLY A 115 21.39 29.26 -18.76
CA GLY A 115 20.27 30.20 -18.67
C GLY A 115 20.69 31.61 -18.25
N SER A 116 21.60 31.73 -17.26
CA SER A 116 22.22 32.99 -16.87
C SER A 116 22.88 33.71 -18.05
N LEU A 117 23.64 32.98 -18.88
CA LEU A 117 24.29 33.56 -20.06
C LEU A 117 23.25 34.05 -21.08
N VAL A 118 22.20 33.28 -21.35
CA VAL A 118 21.11 33.69 -22.26
C VAL A 118 20.37 34.93 -21.74
N ALA A 119 20.01 34.96 -20.45
CA ALA A 119 19.36 36.10 -19.82
C ALA A 119 20.22 37.37 -19.90
N TRP A 120 21.51 37.28 -19.57
CA TRP A 120 22.44 38.41 -19.69
C TRP A 120 22.59 38.89 -21.15
N LEU A 121 22.69 37.97 -22.12
CA LEU A 121 22.82 38.30 -23.54
C LEU A 121 21.60 39.06 -24.10
N PHE A 122 20.41 38.81 -23.54
CA PHE A 122 19.15 39.49 -23.85
C PHE A 122 19.00 40.82 -23.07
N LEU A 123 19.02 40.76 -21.73
CA LEU A 123 18.73 41.89 -20.84
C LEU A 123 19.71 43.07 -21.02
N ARG A 124 20.95 42.84 -21.46
CA ARG A 124 21.88 43.92 -21.81
C ARG A 124 21.39 44.84 -22.95
N LYS A 125 20.43 44.38 -23.77
CA LYS A 125 19.84 45.15 -24.89
C LYS A 125 18.47 45.78 -24.57
N VAL A 126 17.91 45.53 -23.38
CA VAL A 126 16.62 46.09 -22.91
C VAL A 126 16.77 47.56 -22.51
N THR A 127 15.79 48.41 -22.80
CA THR A 127 15.79 49.86 -22.47
C THR A 127 15.28 50.14 -21.05
N ALA A 128 15.91 49.52 -20.04
CA ALA A 128 15.54 49.67 -18.64
C ALA A 128 16.74 49.93 -17.71
N GLY A 129 16.47 50.43 -16.49
CA GLY A 129 17.48 50.69 -15.46
C GLY A 129 18.13 49.42 -14.87
N PHE A 130 19.22 49.60 -14.13
CA PHE A 130 19.99 48.48 -13.58
C PHE A 130 19.19 47.60 -12.60
N GLY A 131 18.46 48.20 -11.65
CA GLY A 131 17.69 47.44 -10.65
C GLY A 131 16.63 46.52 -11.28
N TYR A 132 15.92 47.03 -12.30
CA TYR A 132 15.01 46.22 -13.11
C TYR A 132 15.73 45.03 -13.78
N LYS A 133 16.87 45.30 -14.42
CA LYS A 133 17.65 44.26 -15.13
C LYS A 133 18.21 43.21 -14.18
N ALA A 134 18.54 43.59 -12.94
CA ALA A 134 18.94 42.68 -11.89
C ALA A 134 17.77 41.79 -11.45
N ALA A 135 16.60 42.36 -11.16
CA ALA A 135 15.40 41.59 -10.77
C ALA A 135 14.94 40.63 -11.90
N ALA A 136 14.80 41.12 -13.13
CA ALA A 136 14.45 40.28 -14.28
C ALA A 136 15.47 39.15 -14.56
N TYR A 137 16.75 39.35 -14.22
CA TYR A 137 17.77 38.31 -14.27
C TYR A 137 17.63 37.29 -13.13
N LEU A 138 17.40 37.77 -11.89
CA LEU A 138 17.19 36.92 -10.71
C LEU A 138 15.97 36.02 -10.91
N PHE A 139 14.81 36.60 -11.24
CA PHE A 139 13.57 35.87 -11.53
C PHE A 139 13.78 34.73 -12.55
N PHE A 140 14.51 35.02 -13.63
CA PHE A 140 14.84 34.01 -14.65
C PHE A 140 15.68 32.86 -14.09
N THR A 141 16.69 33.17 -13.28
CA THR A 141 17.56 32.17 -12.67
C THR A 141 16.88 31.37 -11.56
N GLU A 142 15.98 31.99 -10.79
CA GLU A 142 15.15 31.32 -9.78
C GLU A 142 14.18 30.34 -10.42
N LEU A 143 13.49 30.73 -11.51
CA LEU A 143 12.61 29.82 -12.26
C LEU A 143 13.37 28.59 -12.79
N ILE A 144 14.61 28.75 -13.28
CA ILE A 144 15.45 27.61 -13.70
C ILE A 144 15.68 26.63 -12.54
N VAL A 145 15.99 27.15 -11.35
CA VAL A 145 16.14 26.29 -10.16
C VAL A 145 14.81 25.64 -9.78
N ILE A 146 13.70 26.38 -9.78
CA ILE A 146 12.36 25.90 -9.41
C ILE A 146 11.85 24.82 -10.39
N TRP A 147 12.15 24.90 -11.69
CA TRP A 147 11.83 23.83 -12.64
C TRP A 147 12.62 22.55 -12.34
N VAL A 148 13.92 22.67 -12.02
CA VAL A 148 14.74 21.50 -11.63
C VAL A 148 14.32 20.97 -10.25
N GLN A 149 13.85 21.82 -9.33
CA GLN A 149 13.22 21.40 -8.08
C GLN A 149 11.92 20.64 -8.34
N SER A 150 11.03 21.13 -9.21
CA SER A 150 9.74 20.50 -9.53
C SER A 150 9.89 19.05 -10.00
N VAL A 151 10.94 18.77 -10.79
CA VAL A 151 11.29 17.40 -11.20
C VAL A 151 11.61 16.50 -10.00
N HIS A 152 12.38 16.97 -9.02
CA HIS A 152 12.78 16.18 -7.85
C HIS A 152 11.69 16.13 -6.76
N LEU A 153 10.88 17.18 -6.63
CA LEU A 153 9.69 17.22 -5.76
C LEU A 153 8.71 16.09 -6.07
N SER A 154 8.59 15.69 -7.36
CA SER A 154 7.75 14.56 -7.79
C SER A 154 8.13 13.21 -7.14
N ALA A 155 9.36 13.06 -6.65
CA ALA A 155 9.83 11.87 -5.95
C ALA A 155 9.52 11.85 -4.44
N LEU A 156 9.28 13.02 -3.82
CA LEU A 156 9.15 13.14 -2.36
C LEU A 156 7.77 12.81 -1.80
N LYS A 157 6.74 12.83 -2.65
CA LYS A 157 5.33 12.53 -2.33
C LYS A 157 4.65 13.41 -1.24
N ASP A 158 5.32 14.40 -0.67
CA ASP A 158 4.76 15.34 0.33
C ASP A 158 4.08 16.56 -0.34
N TYR A 159 3.06 16.29 -1.17
CA TYR A 159 2.42 17.35 -1.99
C TYR A 159 1.74 18.44 -1.17
N LYS A 160 1.27 18.12 0.05
CA LYS A 160 0.72 19.11 1.00
C LYS A 160 1.79 20.15 1.38
N ARG A 161 3.03 19.72 1.65
CA ARG A 161 4.14 20.64 1.92
C ARG A 161 4.57 21.41 0.69
N ILE A 162 4.57 20.81 -0.50
CA ILE A 162 4.85 21.50 -1.78
C ILE A 162 3.92 22.71 -1.94
N VAL A 163 2.62 22.48 -1.93
CA VAL A 163 1.61 23.52 -2.15
C VAL A 163 1.71 24.61 -1.07
N ARG A 164 1.93 24.20 0.19
CA ARG A 164 2.13 25.14 1.31
C ARG A 164 3.37 26.03 1.13
N ASN A 165 4.49 25.49 0.65
CA ASN A 165 5.70 26.28 0.37
C ASN A 165 5.42 27.33 -0.72
N PHE A 166 4.71 26.95 -1.80
CA PHE A 166 4.25 27.88 -2.84
C PHE A 166 3.33 28.96 -2.26
N CYS A 167 2.32 28.59 -1.46
CA CYS A 167 1.44 29.55 -0.79
C CYS A 167 2.20 30.56 0.07
N TYR A 168 3.21 30.13 0.86
CA TYR A 168 3.96 31.06 1.71
C TYR A 168 4.74 32.10 0.90
N GLY A 169 5.53 31.68 -0.10
CA GLY A 169 6.27 32.63 -0.93
C GLY A 169 5.36 33.57 -1.71
N ILE A 170 4.23 33.07 -2.20
CA ILE A 170 3.25 33.86 -2.97
C ILE A 170 2.47 34.84 -2.09
N VAL A 171 2.06 34.46 -0.89
CA VAL A 171 1.46 35.40 0.07
C VAL A 171 2.45 36.51 0.45
N ILE A 172 3.73 36.18 0.64
CA ILE A 172 4.78 37.18 0.94
C ILE A 172 5.02 38.10 -0.26
N ALA A 173 5.05 37.57 -1.48
CA ALA A 173 5.18 38.37 -2.70
C ALA A 173 3.99 39.34 -2.88
N ILE A 174 2.76 38.82 -2.77
CA ILE A 174 1.52 39.61 -2.88
C ILE A 174 1.46 40.69 -1.78
N ALA A 175 1.65 40.31 -0.51
CA ALA A 175 1.56 41.24 0.61
C ALA A 175 2.67 42.29 0.58
N GLY A 176 3.91 41.90 0.25
CA GLY A 176 5.04 42.82 0.13
C GLY A 176 4.92 43.76 -1.07
N SER A 177 4.42 43.30 -2.22
CA SER A 177 4.07 44.17 -3.35
C SER A 177 2.99 45.18 -2.98
N TRP A 178 1.95 44.76 -2.26
CA TRP A 178 0.91 45.67 -1.76
C TRP A 178 1.49 46.72 -0.81
N LEU A 179 2.22 46.29 0.23
CA LEU A 179 2.87 47.19 1.18
C LEU A 179 3.81 48.19 0.48
N LEU A 180 4.64 47.73 -0.46
CA LEU A 180 5.58 48.59 -1.18
C LEU A 180 4.85 49.62 -2.04
N LEU A 181 3.85 49.21 -2.82
CA LEU A 181 3.09 50.10 -3.70
C LEU A 181 2.17 51.08 -2.93
N THR A 182 1.72 50.73 -1.72
CA THR A 182 0.89 51.59 -0.88
C THR A 182 1.71 52.57 -0.03
N TYR A 183 2.84 52.15 0.54
CA TYR A 183 3.60 52.93 1.52
C TYR A 183 4.92 53.53 1.00
N THR A 184 5.29 53.30 -0.27
CA THR A 184 6.50 53.89 -0.87
C THR A 184 6.22 54.53 -2.23
N PRO A 185 7.03 55.50 -2.69
CA PRO A 185 6.87 56.10 -4.01
C PRO A 185 7.34 55.20 -5.18
N TYR A 186 7.85 53.99 -4.91
CA TYR A 186 8.50 53.12 -5.90
C TYR A 186 7.50 52.29 -6.73
N LYS A 187 6.65 53.00 -7.49
CA LYS A 187 5.59 52.43 -8.35
C LYS A 187 6.12 51.88 -9.68
N SER A 188 7.10 50.97 -9.65
CA SER A 188 7.77 50.44 -10.85
C SER A 188 7.75 48.91 -10.93
N ALA A 189 7.91 48.39 -12.16
CA ALA A 189 8.08 46.97 -12.45
C ALA A 189 9.27 46.40 -11.69
N ALA A 190 10.36 47.17 -11.55
CA ALA A 190 11.53 46.77 -10.80
C ALA A 190 11.19 46.41 -9.34
N ALA A 191 10.34 47.20 -8.69
CA ALA A 191 9.97 46.97 -7.29
C ALA A 191 9.01 45.78 -7.12
N VAL A 192 8.05 45.62 -8.04
CA VAL A 192 7.13 44.47 -8.04
C VAL A 192 7.86 43.17 -8.39
N LEU A 193 8.77 43.18 -9.37
CA LEU A 193 9.67 42.05 -9.66
C LEU A 193 10.55 41.71 -8.45
N THR A 194 11.14 42.70 -7.76
CA THR A 194 11.96 42.44 -6.55
C THR A 194 11.14 41.75 -5.46
N MET A 195 9.85 42.11 -5.29
CA MET A 195 8.97 41.41 -4.35
C MET A 195 8.55 40.01 -4.84
N MET A 196 8.47 39.80 -6.16
CA MET A 196 8.28 38.49 -6.76
C MET A 196 9.49 37.58 -6.54
N ASP A 197 10.71 38.08 -6.75
CA ASP A 197 11.98 37.40 -6.44
C ASP A 197 12.03 36.99 -4.96
N ILE A 198 11.73 37.91 -4.03
CA ILE A 198 11.69 37.58 -2.58
C ILE A 198 10.72 36.40 -2.31
N GLY A 199 9.57 36.35 -2.97
CA GLY A 199 8.64 35.23 -2.86
C GLY A 199 9.15 33.92 -3.46
N PHE A 200 9.73 33.97 -4.66
CA PHE A 200 10.21 32.79 -5.38
C PHE A 200 11.51 32.24 -4.75
N MET A 201 12.40 33.10 -4.27
CA MET A 201 13.53 32.79 -3.39
C MET A 201 13.05 32.04 -2.13
N ILE A 202 11.96 32.46 -1.49
CA ILE A 202 11.39 31.76 -0.33
C ILE A 202 10.85 30.37 -0.72
N ILE A 203 10.18 30.22 -1.87
CA ILE A 203 9.76 28.91 -2.39
C ILE A 203 10.98 28.01 -2.62
N MET A 204 12.02 28.54 -3.26
CA MET A 204 13.26 27.85 -3.58
C MET A 204 14.00 27.38 -2.32
N LEU A 205 14.11 28.24 -1.30
CA LEU A 205 14.78 27.94 -0.03
C LEU A 205 14.00 26.93 0.82
N LEU A 206 12.68 27.11 0.98
CA LEU A 206 11.83 26.15 1.71
C LEU A 206 11.82 24.77 1.03
N THR A 207 11.93 24.73 -0.30
CA THR A 207 12.00 23.48 -1.08
C THR A 207 13.38 22.84 -0.99
N ALA A 208 14.48 23.61 -1.05
CA ALA A 208 15.83 23.10 -0.84
C ALA A 208 16.03 22.57 0.60
N TYR A 209 15.45 23.23 1.61
CA TYR A 209 15.42 22.74 2.98
C TYR A 209 14.62 21.44 3.11
N HIS A 210 13.47 21.34 2.42
CA HIS A 210 12.69 20.11 2.36
C HIS A 210 13.45 18.94 1.70
N PHE A 211 14.28 19.22 0.69
CA PHE A 211 15.16 18.23 0.05
C PHE A 211 16.19 17.68 1.03
N GLU A 212 16.96 18.53 1.71
CA GLU A 212 17.97 18.13 2.70
C GLU A 212 17.36 17.42 3.93
N GLN A 213 16.07 17.65 4.24
CA GLN A 213 15.33 16.91 5.26
C GLN A 213 14.87 15.49 4.84
N LYS A 214 14.86 15.15 3.54
CA LYS A 214 14.19 13.93 3.04
C LYS A 214 15.04 13.05 2.13
N PHE A 215 15.98 13.62 1.38
CA PHE A 215 16.92 12.83 0.58
C PHE A 215 18.17 12.48 1.40
N PRO A 216 18.82 11.32 1.15
CA PRO A 216 20.10 10.99 1.78
C PRO A 216 21.20 12.00 1.43
N ARG A 217 22.25 12.02 2.27
CA ARG A 217 23.42 12.90 2.10
C ARG A 217 23.98 12.81 0.68
N LYS A 218 24.06 13.97 0.02
CA LYS A 218 24.62 14.14 -1.34
C LYS A 218 26.07 13.67 -1.45
N SER A 219 26.40 13.06 -2.59
CA SER A 219 27.74 12.53 -2.88
C SER A 219 28.29 13.18 -4.15
N SER A 220 29.29 14.04 -4.00
CA SER A 220 29.89 14.82 -5.10
C SER A 220 30.45 13.95 -6.24
N LYS A 221 30.75 12.68 -5.96
CA LYS A 221 31.23 11.69 -6.93
C LYS A 221 30.20 11.33 -8.00
N VAL A 222 28.90 11.47 -7.73
CA VAL A 222 27.81 10.98 -8.59
C VAL A 222 26.83 12.07 -9.07
N TYR A 223 27.18 13.35 -8.89
CA TYR A 223 26.36 14.50 -9.33
C TYR A 223 26.00 14.44 -10.82
N PHE A 224 26.91 13.92 -11.64
CA PHE A 224 26.84 13.97 -13.09
C PHE A 224 26.42 12.65 -13.77
N ASP A 225 26.05 11.63 -12.99
CA ASP A 225 25.73 10.29 -13.52
C ASP A 225 24.53 10.28 -14.46
N PHE A 226 23.60 11.24 -14.33
CA PHE A 226 22.49 11.44 -15.26
C PHE A 226 22.95 11.75 -16.70
N PHE A 227 24.17 12.24 -16.93
CA PHE A 227 24.71 12.39 -18.29
C PHE A 227 24.86 11.06 -19.03
N THR A 228 24.94 9.93 -18.34
CA THR A 228 24.90 8.61 -18.99
C THR A 228 23.56 8.39 -19.74
N TYR A 229 22.47 9.02 -19.29
CA TYR A 229 21.14 8.91 -19.89
C TYR A 229 20.99 9.76 -21.16
N PHE A 230 21.78 10.83 -21.35
CA PHE A 230 21.89 11.50 -22.65
C PHE A 230 22.43 10.56 -23.74
N ARG A 231 23.31 9.61 -23.39
CA ARG A 231 23.80 8.59 -24.33
C ARG A 231 22.89 7.36 -24.42
N LYS A 232 22.21 6.98 -23.33
CA LYS A 232 21.27 5.82 -23.27
C LYS A 232 19.96 6.11 -24.00
N TYR A 233 19.40 7.31 -23.80
CA TYR A 233 18.06 7.71 -24.23
C TYR A 233 18.00 9.14 -24.82
N PRO A 234 18.82 9.48 -25.85
CA PRO A 234 18.91 10.84 -26.40
C PRO A 234 17.57 11.42 -26.90
N SER A 235 16.61 10.56 -27.27
CA SER A 235 15.25 10.95 -27.66
C SER A 235 14.52 11.75 -26.58
N LEU A 236 14.77 11.47 -25.28
CA LEU A 236 14.06 12.13 -24.18
C LEU A 236 14.34 13.64 -24.11
N PHE A 237 15.56 14.07 -24.49
CA PHE A 237 15.90 15.49 -24.54
C PHE A 237 15.03 16.24 -25.56
N PHE A 238 15.01 15.74 -26.80
CA PHE A 238 14.23 16.34 -27.88
C PHE A 238 12.71 16.27 -27.64
N ILE A 239 12.21 15.17 -27.03
CA ILE A 239 10.81 15.08 -26.60
C ILE A 239 10.47 16.19 -25.60
N GLY A 240 11.31 16.41 -24.58
CA GLY A 240 11.13 17.48 -23.60
C GLY A 240 11.13 18.86 -24.25
N THR A 241 12.09 19.15 -25.12
CA THR A 241 12.12 20.41 -25.89
C THR A 241 10.85 20.57 -26.73
N PHE A 242 10.48 19.59 -27.55
CA PHE A 242 9.32 19.72 -28.46
C PHE A 242 7.97 19.77 -27.75
N PHE A 243 7.83 19.16 -26.55
CA PHE A 243 6.65 19.32 -25.72
C PHE A 243 6.42 20.79 -25.32
N TYR A 244 7.45 21.47 -24.79
CA TYR A 244 7.31 22.88 -24.40
C TYR A 244 7.33 23.82 -25.62
N SER A 245 8.12 23.55 -26.66
CA SER A 245 8.08 24.34 -27.89
C SER A 245 6.71 24.27 -28.58
N GLY A 246 6.06 23.10 -28.58
CA GLY A 246 4.74 22.92 -29.17
C GLY A 246 3.65 23.82 -28.56
N VAL A 247 3.78 24.16 -27.26
CA VAL A 247 2.85 25.05 -26.53
C VAL A 247 3.02 26.53 -26.92
N TYR A 248 4.19 26.95 -27.39
CA TYR A 248 4.50 28.38 -27.58
C TYR A 248 4.84 28.78 -29.03
N VAL A 249 5.14 27.82 -29.92
CA VAL A 249 5.53 28.09 -31.32
C VAL A 249 4.49 28.91 -32.09
N HIS A 250 3.19 28.74 -31.81
CA HIS A 250 2.17 29.59 -32.44
C HIS A 250 2.25 31.05 -31.98
N SER A 251 2.49 31.32 -30.68
CA SER A 251 2.67 32.69 -30.20
C SER A 251 3.96 33.29 -30.76
N PHE A 252 5.04 32.52 -30.86
CA PHE A 252 6.26 32.98 -31.52
C PHE A 252 6.02 33.41 -32.97
N VAL A 253 5.20 32.69 -33.75
CA VAL A 253 4.82 33.11 -35.10
C VAL A 253 4.16 34.49 -35.11
N TYR A 254 3.28 34.81 -34.14
CA TYR A 254 2.69 36.15 -34.00
C TYR A 254 3.67 37.20 -33.44
N TRP A 255 4.59 36.80 -32.56
CA TRP A 255 5.62 37.71 -32.02
C TRP A 255 6.58 38.18 -33.13
N PHE A 256 6.88 37.33 -34.12
CA PHE A 256 7.67 37.69 -35.31
C PHE A 256 6.81 38.16 -36.51
N SER A 257 5.64 38.77 -36.27
CA SER A 257 4.67 39.15 -37.30
C SER A 257 4.32 40.65 -37.31
N PRO A 258 3.56 41.14 -38.30
CA PRO A 258 3.01 42.51 -38.28
C PRO A 258 2.08 42.80 -37.09
N TYR A 259 1.59 41.79 -36.36
CA TYR A 259 0.75 41.93 -35.17
C TYR A 259 1.54 42.06 -33.86
N GLN A 260 2.85 42.39 -33.93
CA GLN A 260 3.73 42.50 -32.78
C GLN A 260 3.66 43.87 -32.07
N GLU A 261 3.80 43.87 -30.74
CA GLU A 261 4.01 45.03 -29.88
C GLU A 261 5.32 44.87 -29.07
N GLN A 262 5.99 45.97 -28.71
CA GLN A 262 7.08 45.98 -27.71
C GLN A 262 6.65 46.45 -26.35
N ILE A 263 7.28 45.84 -25.34
CA ILE A 263 7.70 46.59 -24.16
C ILE A 263 9.22 46.55 -23.93
N GLY A 264 9.83 47.66 -23.49
CA GLY A 264 11.19 47.72 -22.94
C GLY A 264 12.35 47.43 -23.90
N GLY A 265 12.29 47.86 -25.16
CA GLY A 265 13.41 47.76 -26.10
C GLY A 265 13.75 46.35 -26.63
N ARG A 266 13.07 45.28 -26.15
CA ARG A 266 13.27 43.88 -26.60
C ARG A 266 12.09 42.91 -26.44
N PHE A 267 11.08 43.15 -25.62
CA PHE A 267 10.05 42.14 -25.34
C PHE A 267 8.95 42.18 -26.40
N LEU A 268 8.94 41.22 -27.33
CA LEU A 268 7.91 41.04 -28.35
C LEU A 268 6.74 40.25 -27.79
N ILE A 269 5.54 40.81 -27.89
CA ILE A 269 4.30 40.10 -27.60
C ILE A 269 3.27 40.44 -28.68
N SER A 270 2.14 39.73 -28.72
CA SER A 270 0.98 40.11 -29.52
C SER A 270 -0.29 40.04 -28.66
N PRO A 271 -0.64 41.10 -27.91
CA PRO A 271 -1.82 41.11 -27.02
C PRO A 271 -3.14 40.76 -27.73
N PHE A 272 -3.21 41.05 -29.04
CA PHE A 272 -4.27 40.60 -29.94
C PHE A 272 -4.49 39.07 -29.93
N TYR A 273 -3.41 38.29 -29.86
CA TYR A 273 -3.44 36.82 -29.97
C TYR A 273 -3.11 36.11 -28.64
N ASP A 274 -2.12 36.61 -27.89
CA ASP A 274 -1.66 36.04 -26.62
C ASP A 274 -2.72 36.11 -25.51
N LEU A 275 -3.59 37.14 -25.52
CA LEU A 275 -4.68 37.25 -24.56
C LEU A 275 -5.76 36.17 -24.80
N PRO A 276 -6.31 35.97 -26.02
CA PRO A 276 -7.08 34.77 -26.35
C PRO A 276 -6.38 33.44 -26.04
N VAL A 277 -5.08 33.31 -26.34
CA VAL A 277 -4.26 32.13 -26.02
C VAL A 277 -4.29 31.81 -24.53
N PHE A 278 -4.06 32.80 -23.65
CA PHE A 278 -4.05 32.59 -22.21
C PHE A 278 -5.39 32.03 -21.71
N TYR A 279 -6.51 32.69 -22.05
CA TYR A 279 -7.83 32.24 -21.58
C TYR A 279 -8.25 30.89 -22.21
N ALA A 280 -7.88 30.62 -23.46
CA ALA A 280 -8.17 29.34 -24.10
C ALA A 280 -7.32 28.20 -23.51
N TYR A 281 -6.08 28.46 -23.08
CA TYR A 281 -5.24 27.49 -22.39
C TYR A 281 -5.78 27.11 -21.01
N LEU A 282 -6.49 28.00 -20.30
CA LEU A 282 -7.13 27.66 -19.01
C LEU A 282 -8.17 26.52 -19.15
N THR A 283 -8.76 26.32 -20.33
CA THR A 283 -9.75 25.25 -20.59
C THR A 283 -9.15 23.83 -20.55
N VAL A 284 -7.81 23.72 -20.56
CA VAL A 284 -7.04 22.47 -20.49
C VAL A 284 -6.91 21.94 -19.05
N ILE A 285 -7.03 22.82 -18.05
CA ILE A 285 -6.78 22.51 -16.63
C ILE A 285 -7.58 21.31 -16.11
N PRO A 286 -8.90 21.17 -16.36
CA PRO A 286 -9.68 20.05 -15.83
C PRO A 286 -9.16 18.69 -16.30
N THR A 287 -8.77 18.59 -17.57
CA THR A 287 -8.33 17.32 -18.17
C THR A 287 -6.92 16.92 -17.73
N LEU A 288 -6.05 17.87 -17.39
CA LEU A 288 -4.79 17.58 -16.70
C LEU A 288 -5.02 16.95 -15.32
N VAL A 289 -6.03 17.42 -14.56
CA VAL A 289 -6.40 16.85 -13.26
C VAL A 289 -7.04 15.47 -13.43
N THR A 290 -7.98 15.33 -14.37
CA THR A 290 -8.62 14.04 -14.69
C THR A 290 -7.60 13.00 -15.14
N PHE A 291 -6.62 13.37 -15.97
CA PHE A 291 -5.53 12.49 -16.40
C PHE A 291 -4.73 11.93 -15.21
N VAL A 292 -4.32 12.78 -14.26
CA VAL A 292 -3.56 12.32 -13.09
C VAL A 292 -4.40 11.42 -12.19
N VAL A 293 -5.70 11.71 -12.02
CA VAL A 293 -6.63 10.78 -11.33
C VAL A 293 -6.69 9.45 -12.07
N SER A 294 -7.19 9.46 -13.31
CA SER A 294 -7.43 8.32 -14.19
C SER A 294 -6.24 7.35 -14.26
N VAL A 295 -5.03 7.88 -14.46
CA VAL A 295 -3.80 7.09 -14.53
C VAL A 295 -3.48 6.45 -13.18
N GLU A 296 -3.43 7.22 -12.08
CA GLU A 296 -3.01 6.71 -10.76
C GLU A 296 -4.07 5.82 -10.07
N THR A 297 -5.37 6.04 -10.31
CA THR A 297 -6.46 5.26 -9.70
C THR A 297 -6.82 4.02 -10.52
N THR A 298 -6.98 4.14 -11.84
CA THR A 298 -7.63 3.09 -12.65
C THR A 298 -6.65 2.39 -13.60
N PHE A 299 -5.94 3.13 -14.45
CA PHE A 299 -5.11 2.53 -15.51
C PHE A 299 -3.81 1.90 -14.99
N TYR A 300 -3.11 2.55 -14.04
CA TYR A 300 -1.89 2.01 -13.41
C TYR A 300 -2.09 0.61 -12.84
N ASP A 301 -3.27 0.36 -12.27
CA ASP A 301 -3.67 -0.90 -11.67
C ASP A 301 -3.63 -2.06 -12.69
N LYS A 302 -4.30 -1.88 -13.85
CA LYS A 302 -4.39 -2.90 -14.90
C LYS A 302 -3.08 -3.05 -15.67
N PHE A 303 -2.34 -1.96 -15.86
CA PHE A 303 -0.98 -2.00 -16.40
C PHE A 303 -0.03 -2.81 -15.50
N ARG A 304 -0.06 -2.58 -14.18
CA ARG A 304 0.73 -3.37 -13.24
C ARG A 304 0.31 -4.84 -13.32
N GLY A 305 -0.98 -5.14 -13.32
CA GLY A 305 -1.49 -6.51 -13.42
C GLY A 305 -0.99 -7.28 -14.65
N TYR A 306 -0.94 -6.64 -15.83
CA TYR A 306 -0.38 -7.23 -17.05
C TYR A 306 1.13 -7.56 -16.90
N TYR A 307 1.95 -6.62 -16.41
CA TYR A 307 3.38 -6.87 -16.21
C TYR A 307 3.68 -7.85 -15.06
N ASP A 308 2.86 -7.87 -14.01
CA ASP A 308 3.00 -8.79 -12.89
C ASP A 308 2.78 -10.24 -13.34
N ARG A 309 1.75 -10.51 -14.16
CA ARG A 309 1.53 -11.84 -14.78
C ARG A 309 2.68 -12.27 -15.69
N ILE A 310 3.36 -11.34 -16.36
CA ILE A 310 4.54 -11.64 -17.19
C ILE A 310 5.76 -12.00 -16.33
N LEU A 311 5.99 -11.29 -15.22
CA LEU A 311 7.16 -11.48 -14.37
C LEU A 311 7.02 -12.68 -13.42
N ASN A 312 5.81 -12.93 -12.91
CA ASN A 312 5.53 -13.93 -11.87
C ASN A 312 5.01 -15.27 -12.42
N GLY A 313 5.26 -15.57 -13.70
CA GLY A 313 5.03 -16.90 -14.29
C GLY A 313 3.58 -17.22 -14.70
N GLY A 314 2.77 -16.20 -15.00
CA GLY A 314 1.39 -16.38 -15.48
C GLY A 314 1.29 -17.08 -16.83
N THR A 315 0.14 -17.69 -17.09
CA THR A 315 -0.16 -18.38 -18.35
C THR A 315 -0.37 -17.41 -19.52
N LEU A 316 -0.25 -17.90 -20.75
CA LEU A 316 -0.52 -17.11 -21.96
C LEU A 316 -1.97 -16.56 -21.97
N GLN A 317 -2.94 -17.31 -21.43
CA GLN A 317 -4.33 -16.86 -21.30
C GLN A 317 -4.46 -15.73 -20.28
N GLU A 318 -3.86 -15.84 -19.09
CA GLU A 318 -3.85 -14.76 -18.09
C GLU A 318 -3.19 -13.49 -18.62
N ILE A 319 -2.02 -13.61 -19.27
CA ILE A 319 -1.31 -12.47 -19.88
C ILE A 319 -2.18 -11.82 -20.97
N THR A 320 -2.83 -12.62 -21.82
CA THR A 320 -3.75 -12.13 -22.87
C THR A 320 -4.99 -11.45 -22.26
N ARG A 321 -5.55 -11.99 -21.17
CA ARG A 321 -6.70 -11.41 -20.48
C ARG A 321 -6.35 -10.09 -19.78
N ALA A 322 -5.24 -10.06 -19.03
CA ALA A 322 -4.73 -8.85 -18.40
C ALA A 322 -4.38 -7.76 -19.42
N LYS A 323 -3.83 -8.14 -20.58
CA LYS A 323 -3.63 -7.25 -21.73
C LYS A 323 -4.95 -6.67 -22.26
N LEU A 324 -5.96 -7.51 -22.48
CA LEU A 324 -7.28 -7.08 -22.98
C LEU A 324 -7.99 -6.16 -21.98
N ASP A 325 -7.92 -6.45 -20.69
CA ASP A 325 -8.55 -5.61 -19.66
C ASP A 325 -7.79 -4.29 -19.47
N MET A 326 -6.45 -4.29 -19.50
CA MET A 326 -5.65 -3.06 -19.58
C MET A 326 -5.98 -2.24 -20.85
N GLN A 327 -6.18 -2.88 -22.01
CA GLN A 327 -6.59 -2.22 -23.25
C GLN A 327 -7.98 -1.59 -23.15
N ARG A 328 -8.96 -2.31 -22.58
CA ARG A 328 -10.32 -1.82 -22.36
C ARG A 328 -10.32 -0.60 -21.44
N THR A 329 -9.69 -0.72 -20.26
CA THR A 329 -9.56 0.39 -19.31
C THR A 329 -8.85 1.58 -19.94
N LEU A 330 -7.74 1.37 -20.66
CA LEU A 330 -7.04 2.46 -21.35
C LEU A 330 -7.95 3.21 -22.34
N MET A 331 -8.74 2.51 -23.15
CA MET A 331 -9.65 3.14 -24.10
C MET A 331 -10.84 3.82 -23.40
N GLN A 332 -11.37 3.25 -22.32
CA GLN A 332 -12.43 3.85 -21.50
C GLN A 332 -11.97 5.16 -20.87
N GLU A 333 -10.79 5.16 -20.25
CA GLU A 333 -10.19 6.34 -19.61
C GLU A 333 -9.85 7.44 -20.63
N VAL A 334 -9.35 7.07 -21.82
CA VAL A 334 -9.09 8.04 -22.90
C VAL A 334 -10.40 8.64 -23.44
N SER A 335 -11.48 7.86 -23.57
CA SER A 335 -12.80 8.39 -23.94
C SER A 335 -13.36 9.33 -22.86
N PHE A 336 -13.30 8.94 -21.59
CA PHE A 336 -13.76 9.77 -20.48
C PHE A 336 -13.01 11.11 -20.41
N MET A 337 -11.70 11.13 -20.66
CA MET A 337 -10.93 12.38 -20.76
C MET A 337 -11.37 13.26 -21.95
N MET A 338 -11.73 12.67 -23.10
CA MET A 338 -12.31 13.42 -24.22
C MET A 338 -13.68 14.00 -23.89
N GLU A 339 -14.54 13.23 -23.21
CA GLU A 339 -15.87 13.69 -22.77
C GLU A 339 -15.77 14.85 -21.78
N VAL A 340 -14.87 14.76 -20.79
CA VAL A 340 -14.60 15.85 -19.83
C VAL A 340 -14.05 17.08 -20.54
N GLN A 341 -13.05 16.93 -21.42
CA GLN A 341 -12.50 18.08 -22.15
C GLN A 341 -13.55 18.71 -23.07
N LEU A 342 -14.41 17.92 -23.71
CA LEU A 342 -15.49 18.41 -24.57
C LEU A 342 -16.51 19.22 -23.77
N LEU A 343 -16.92 18.74 -22.60
CA LEU A 343 -17.82 19.46 -21.70
C LEU A 343 -17.26 20.83 -21.32
N PHE A 344 -16.00 20.89 -20.87
CA PHE A 344 -15.37 22.16 -20.53
C PHE A 344 -15.17 23.07 -21.74
N THR A 345 -14.82 22.53 -22.91
CA THR A 345 -14.75 23.26 -24.18
C THR A 345 -16.09 23.89 -24.56
N VAL A 346 -17.21 23.15 -24.50
CA VAL A 346 -18.56 23.67 -24.79
C VAL A 346 -18.96 24.75 -23.77
N VAL A 347 -18.70 24.53 -22.48
CA VAL A 347 -18.96 25.53 -21.42
C VAL A 347 -18.13 26.79 -21.63
N SER A 348 -16.85 26.67 -22.00
CA SER A 348 -15.98 27.81 -22.26
C SER A 348 -16.36 28.60 -23.51
N LEU A 349 -16.86 27.95 -24.57
CA LEU A 349 -17.43 28.65 -25.74
C LEU A 349 -18.71 29.42 -25.36
N ALA A 350 -19.63 28.77 -24.64
CA ALA A 350 -20.90 29.38 -24.25
C ALA A 350 -20.74 30.54 -23.24
N LEU A 351 -19.88 30.38 -22.23
CA LEU A 351 -19.62 31.42 -21.23
C LEU A 351 -18.64 32.49 -21.72
N GLY A 352 -17.69 32.14 -22.59
CA GLY A 352 -16.64 33.04 -23.08
C GLY A 352 -17.22 34.29 -23.75
N ILE A 353 -18.25 34.14 -24.58
CA ILE A 353 -18.95 35.25 -25.25
C ILE A 353 -19.47 36.30 -24.25
N LYS A 354 -19.91 35.88 -23.05
CA LYS A 354 -20.45 36.77 -22.00
C LYS A 354 -19.38 37.27 -21.01
N LEU A 355 -18.42 36.43 -20.65
CA LEU A 355 -17.41 36.76 -19.64
C LEU A 355 -16.24 37.57 -20.23
N LEU A 356 -15.80 37.23 -21.43
CA LEU A 356 -14.65 37.91 -22.05
C LEU A 356 -15.03 39.30 -22.59
N THR A 357 -16.27 39.50 -23.05
CA THR A 357 -16.80 40.85 -23.38
C THR A 357 -16.85 41.75 -22.14
N MET A 358 -17.25 41.23 -20.98
CA MET A 358 -17.18 41.96 -19.69
C MET A 358 -15.73 42.29 -19.28
N LEU A 359 -14.75 41.51 -19.76
CA LEU A 359 -13.32 41.77 -19.57
C LEU A 359 -12.69 42.61 -20.70
N GLY A 360 -13.50 43.15 -21.63
CA GLY A 360 -13.05 44.06 -22.68
C GLY A 360 -12.52 43.41 -23.96
N PHE A 361 -12.77 42.13 -24.20
CA PHE A 361 -12.38 41.47 -25.46
C PHE A 361 -13.11 42.09 -26.67
N THR A 362 -12.36 42.36 -27.73
CA THR A 362 -12.91 42.69 -29.05
C THR A 362 -13.58 41.48 -29.71
N ASN A 363 -14.52 41.72 -30.63
CA ASN A 363 -15.16 40.64 -31.40
C ASN A 363 -14.13 39.73 -32.10
N SER A 364 -13.07 40.30 -32.68
CA SER A 364 -11.97 39.56 -33.30
C SER A 364 -11.27 38.63 -32.30
N GLN A 365 -10.98 39.11 -31.08
CA GLN A 365 -10.39 38.28 -30.02
C GLN A 365 -11.34 37.17 -29.54
N LEU A 366 -12.66 37.36 -29.59
CA LEU A 366 -13.63 36.30 -29.30
C LEU A 366 -13.64 35.22 -30.38
N TYR A 367 -13.58 35.58 -31.67
CA TYR A 367 -13.44 34.61 -32.75
C TYR A 367 -12.13 33.80 -32.62
N ILE A 368 -11.02 34.47 -32.31
CA ILE A 368 -9.73 33.81 -32.03
C ILE A 368 -9.87 32.86 -30.84
N PHE A 369 -10.41 33.32 -29.71
CA PHE A 369 -10.63 32.49 -28.52
C PHE A 369 -11.46 31.24 -28.84
N ASN A 370 -12.55 31.38 -29.60
CA ASN A 370 -13.41 30.25 -29.95
C ASN A 370 -12.67 29.17 -30.76
N ILE A 371 -11.84 29.59 -31.74
CA ILE A 371 -11.01 28.65 -32.52
C ILE A 371 -9.90 28.04 -31.65
N LEU A 372 -9.27 28.83 -30.78
CA LEU A 372 -8.22 28.37 -29.88
C LEU A 372 -8.72 27.39 -28.81
N VAL A 373 -9.94 27.54 -28.29
CA VAL A 373 -10.53 26.57 -27.35
C VAL A 373 -10.76 25.20 -28.01
N LEU A 374 -11.11 25.18 -29.31
CA LEU A 374 -11.13 23.95 -30.11
C LEU A 374 -9.71 23.43 -30.39
N GLY A 375 -8.76 24.31 -30.69
CA GLY A 375 -7.34 23.96 -30.85
C GLY A 375 -6.74 23.30 -29.61
N TYR A 376 -7.02 23.86 -28.42
CA TYR A 376 -6.54 23.35 -27.15
C TYR A 376 -7.23 22.06 -26.71
N PHE A 377 -8.54 21.87 -27.01
CA PHE A 377 -9.22 20.57 -26.89
C PHE A 377 -8.44 19.45 -27.62
N VAL A 378 -8.10 19.69 -28.88
CA VAL A 378 -7.39 18.68 -29.70
C VAL A 378 -5.94 18.51 -29.23
N PHE A 379 -5.26 19.61 -28.88
CA PHE A 379 -3.88 19.60 -28.40
C PHE A 379 -3.72 18.80 -27.10
N ILE A 380 -4.54 19.04 -26.06
CA ILE A 380 -4.38 18.32 -24.79
C ILE A 380 -4.59 16.82 -24.96
N MET A 381 -5.55 16.40 -25.79
CA MET A 381 -5.75 14.98 -26.06
C MET A 381 -4.53 14.38 -26.77
N SER A 382 -3.96 15.07 -27.77
CA SER A 382 -2.72 14.62 -28.41
C SER A 382 -1.54 14.56 -27.42
N PHE A 383 -1.46 15.49 -26.48
CA PHE A 383 -0.42 15.55 -25.45
C PHE A 383 -0.55 14.42 -24.43
N ILE A 384 -1.76 14.18 -23.90
CA ILE A 384 -2.09 13.07 -22.99
C ILE A 384 -1.76 11.72 -23.63
N ILE A 385 -2.11 11.51 -24.90
CA ILE A 385 -1.80 10.26 -25.60
C ILE A 385 -0.28 10.09 -25.78
N MET A 386 0.46 11.17 -26.04
CA MET A 386 1.93 11.12 -26.03
C MET A 386 2.53 10.80 -24.65
N LEU A 387 1.94 11.27 -23.54
CA LEU A 387 2.33 10.88 -22.18
C LEU A 387 2.06 9.40 -21.90
N ILE A 388 0.91 8.88 -22.32
CA ILE A 388 0.57 7.45 -22.25
C ILE A 388 1.57 6.61 -23.08
N MET A 389 1.94 7.07 -24.28
CA MET A 389 2.96 6.41 -25.10
C MET A 389 4.35 6.41 -24.42
N LEU A 390 4.73 7.45 -23.68
CA LEU A 390 5.94 7.45 -22.85
C LEU A 390 5.86 6.46 -21.68
N TYR A 391 4.67 6.24 -21.12
CA TYR A 391 4.43 5.26 -20.06
C TYR A 391 4.65 3.81 -20.54
N PHE A 392 4.38 3.54 -21.83
CA PHE A 392 4.79 2.31 -22.54
C PHE A 392 6.22 2.34 -23.14
N ASP A 393 7.03 3.36 -22.80
CA ASP A 393 8.39 3.61 -23.33
C ASP A 393 8.51 3.76 -24.87
N ASP A 394 7.43 4.11 -25.59
CA ASP A 394 7.45 4.38 -27.04
C ASP A 394 8.05 5.77 -27.38
N ARG A 395 9.28 5.98 -26.91
CA ARG A 395 10.08 7.19 -27.15
C ARG A 395 10.33 7.46 -28.64
N ARG A 396 10.15 6.48 -29.53
CA ARG A 396 10.25 6.69 -30.99
C ARG A 396 8.97 7.27 -31.56
N GLY A 397 7.80 6.70 -31.22
CA GLY A 397 6.51 7.26 -31.62
C GLY A 397 6.31 8.68 -31.09
N VAL A 398 6.60 8.92 -29.81
CA VAL A 398 6.45 10.23 -29.18
C VAL A 398 7.34 11.29 -29.82
N LEU A 399 8.62 10.97 -30.09
CA LEU A 399 9.53 11.90 -30.77
C LEU A 399 9.04 12.25 -32.18
N ALA A 400 8.50 11.29 -32.94
CA ALA A 400 7.97 11.54 -34.27
C ALA A 400 6.73 12.45 -34.24
N VAL A 401 5.77 12.17 -33.36
CA VAL A 401 4.53 12.97 -33.24
C VAL A 401 4.81 14.37 -32.69
N SER A 402 5.69 14.54 -31.69
CA SER A 402 6.01 15.88 -31.15
C SER A 402 6.82 16.73 -32.14
N SER A 403 7.73 16.11 -32.90
CA SER A 403 8.42 16.79 -34.01
C SER A 403 7.44 17.25 -35.10
N LEU A 404 6.51 16.38 -35.49
CA LEU A 404 5.47 16.68 -36.47
C LEU A 404 4.58 17.83 -35.97
N PHE A 405 4.13 17.79 -34.72
CA PHE A 405 3.31 18.85 -34.13
C PHE A 405 4.03 20.20 -34.17
N VAL A 406 5.28 20.28 -33.72
CA VAL A 406 6.05 21.53 -33.71
C VAL A 406 6.19 22.12 -35.12
N VAL A 407 6.51 21.30 -36.13
CA VAL A 407 6.66 21.75 -37.52
C VAL A 407 5.32 22.18 -38.11
N LEU A 408 4.27 21.38 -37.98
CA LEU A 408 2.94 21.72 -38.49
C LEU A 408 2.37 22.97 -37.79
N ASN A 409 2.58 23.11 -36.48
CA ASN A 409 2.07 24.25 -35.72
C ASN A 409 2.71 25.57 -36.19
N GLY A 410 4.03 25.58 -36.43
CA GLY A 410 4.70 26.73 -37.02
C GLY A 410 4.21 27.05 -38.44
N VAL A 411 4.20 26.05 -39.33
CA VAL A 411 3.84 26.22 -40.75
C VAL A 411 2.37 26.61 -40.92
N PHE A 412 1.44 25.89 -40.28
CA PHE A 412 0.01 26.16 -40.40
C PHE A 412 -0.41 27.44 -39.66
N THR A 413 0.24 27.82 -38.55
CA THR A 413 -0.03 29.12 -37.91
C THR A 413 0.45 30.27 -38.78
N TYR A 414 1.63 30.17 -39.40
CA TYR A 414 2.11 31.20 -40.33
C TYR A 414 1.19 31.34 -41.55
N TRP A 415 0.77 30.22 -42.13
CA TRP A 415 -0.20 30.20 -43.22
C TRP A 415 -1.56 30.79 -42.82
N SER A 416 -2.14 30.36 -41.68
CA SER A 416 -3.48 30.80 -41.29
C SER A 416 -3.50 32.24 -40.79
N MET A 417 -2.41 32.73 -40.20
CA MET A 417 -2.21 34.16 -39.87
C MET A 417 -2.20 35.03 -41.13
N ASN A 418 -1.45 34.65 -42.16
CA ASN A 418 -1.41 35.38 -43.44
C ASN A 418 -2.73 35.30 -44.23
N ALA A 419 -3.59 34.35 -43.90
CA ALA A 419 -4.94 34.20 -44.46
C ALA A 419 -6.03 34.78 -43.55
N GLU A 420 -5.67 35.59 -42.54
CA GLU A 420 -6.56 36.19 -41.51
C GLU A 420 -7.40 35.18 -40.68
N ASN A 421 -7.17 33.88 -40.88
CA ASN A 421 -7.79 32.77 -40.18
C ASN A 421 -6.99 32.47 -38.89
N HIS A 422 -6.96 33.44 -38.00
CA HIS A 422 -6.22 33.39 -36.74
C HIS A 422 -6.64 32.19 -35.85
N GLY A 423 -5.67 31.53 -35.22
CA GLY A 423 -5.89 30.33 -34.39
C GLY A 423 -6.19 29.01 -35.15
N LEU A 424 -6.56 29.05 -36.42
CA LEU A 424 -6.86 27.85 -37.21
C LEU A 424 -5.64 26.93 -37.38
N GLY A 425 -4.44 27.50 -37.48
CA GLY A 425 -3.19 26.77 -37.70
C GLY A 425 -2.85 25.76 -36.59
N ILE A 426 -2.93 26.17 -35.31
CA ILE A 426 -2.72 25.26 -34.18
C ILE A 426 -3.78 24.15 -34.15
N PHE A 427 -5.06 24.46 -34.45
CA PHE A 427 -6.12 23.46 -34.50
C PHE A 427 -5.83 22.37 -35.55
N LEU A 428 -5.45 22.75 -36.77
CA LEU A 428 -5.09 21.78 -37.82
C LEU A 428 -3.85 20.96 -37.46
N ALA A 429 -2.82 21.61 -36.90
CA ALA A 429 -1.59 20.93 -36.47
C ALA A 429 -1.84 19.92 -35.34
N ALA A 430 -2.66 20.30 -34.36
CA ALA A 430 -3.07 19.44 -33.27
C ALA A 430 -3.92 18.27 -33.79
N PHE A 431 -4.82 18.49 -34.75
CA PHE A 431 -5.71 17.45 -35.29
C PHE A 431 -4.96 16.35 -36.03
N VAL A 432 -4.02 16.71 -36.90
CA VAL A 432 -3.12 15.73 -37.54
C VAL A 432 -2.30 14.98 -36.48
N SER A 433 -1.79 15.70 -35.47
CA SER A 433 -0.99 15.10 -34.40
C SER A 433 -1.79 14.11 -33.53
N LEU A 434 -3.04 14.44 -33.20
CA LEU A 434 -3.97 13.57 -32.45
C LEU A 434 -4.26 12.28 -33.23
N LEU A 435 -4.55 12.38 -34.53
CA LEU A 435 -4.78 11.20 -35.38
C LEU A 435 -3.54 10.30 -35.44
N CYS A 436 -2.34 10.88 -35.60
CA CYS A 436 -1.09 10.14 -35.55
C CYS A 436 -0.84 9.50 -34.17
N ALA A 437 -1.12 10.23 -33.08
CA ALA A 437 -0.95 9.76 -31.70
C ALA A 437 -1.89 8.58 -31.38
N LEU A 438 -3.20 8.71 -31.66
CA LEU A 438 -4.19 7.65 -31.47
C LEU A 438 -3.83 6.41 -32.27
N THR A 439 -3.54 6.57 -33.57
CA THR A 439 -3.17 5.45 -34.46
C THR A 439 -1.92 4.74 -33.94
N ARG A 440 -0.90 5.50 -33.51
CA ARG A 440 0.34 4.95 -32.97
C ARG A 440 0.12 4.22 -31.64
N LEU A 441 -0.66 4.79 -30.71
CA LEU A 441 -0.98 4.15 -29.42
C LEU A 441 -1.74 2.83 -29.65
N ILE A 442 -2.79 2.84 -30.47
CA ILE A 442 -3.59 1.63 -30.76
C ILE A 442 -2.72 0.55 -31.40
N MET A 443 -1.87 0.89 -32.38
CA MET A 443 -0.94 -0.07 -32.99
C MET A 443 0.10 -0.61 -31.99
N TYR A 444 0.63 0.24 -31.11
CA TYR A 444 1.63 -0.15 -30.12
C TYR A 444 1.03 -1.10 -29.07
N VAL A 445 -0.08 -0.71 -28.45
CA VAL A 445 -0.70 -1.46 -27.35
C VAL A 445 -1.35 -2.74 -27.85
N ARG A 446 -1.87 -2.80 -29.10
CA ARG A 446 -2.33 -4.06 -29.71
C ARG A 446 -1.20 -5.10 -29.82
N ASN A 447 0.01 -4.64 -30.10
CA ASN A 447 1.21 -5.45 -30.32
C ASN A 447 2.17 -5.45 -29.10
N ILE A 448 1.69 -5.11 -27.90
CA ILE A 448 2.53 -4.87 -26.72
C ILE A 448 3.42 -6.07 -26.32
N ASP A 449 2.97 -7.31 -26.55
CA ASP A 449 3.73 -8.52 -26.21
C ASP A 449 5.04 -8.57 -27.03
N TYR A 450 4.96 -8.25 -28.32
CA TYR A 450 6.15 -8.16 -29.19
C TYR A 450 7.14 -7.09 -28.70
N TYR A 451 6.63 -5.93 -28.25
CA TYR A 451 7.50 -4.90 -27.68
C TYR A 451 8.07 -5.27 -26.30
N THR A 452 7.35 -6.08 -25.53
CA THR A 452 7.77 -6.55 -24.20
C THR A 452 8.84 -7.65 -24.30
N PHE A 453 8.60 -8.67 -25.13
CA PHE A 453 9.45 -9.87 -25.24
C PHE A 453 10.49 -9.79 -26.38
N CYS A 454 10.12 -9.29 -27.57
CA CYS A 454 10.94 -9.43 -28.78
C CYS A 454 11.76 -8.18 -29.14
N ALA A 455 11.39 -7.00 -28.65
CA ALA A 455 12.10 -5.75 -28.96
C ALA A 455 13.31 -5.47 -28.05
N GLN A 456 13.59 -6.32 -27.06
CA GLN A 456 14.78 -6.21 -26.20
C GLN A 456 16.01 -6.83 -26.90
N PRO A 457 17.21 -6.24 -26.75
CA PRO A 457 18.42 -6.73 -27.43
C PRO A 457 18.91 -8.05 -26.83
N ILE A 458 18.59 -9.16 -27.51
CA ILE A 458 18.92 -10.55 -27.10
C ILE A 458 20.44 -10.77 -26.87
N SER A 459 21.31 -9.97 -27.50
CA SER A 459 22.76 -9.99 -27.22
C SER A 459 23.22 -8.79 -26.41
N VAL A 460 23.84 -9.06 -25.25
CA VAL A 460 24.76 -8.12 -24.59
C VAL A 460 26.05 -8.08 -25.42
N THR A 461 26.00 -7.43 -26.58
CA THR A 461 27.18 -7.20 -27.41
C THR A 461 28.12 -6.26 -26.65
N VAL A 462 29.14 -6.84 -26.01
CA VAL A 462 30.18 -6.09 -25.30
C VAL A 462 30.88 -5.16 -26.31
N GLN A 463 30.54 -3.87 -26.28
CA GLN A 463 31.13 -2.88 -27.17
C GLN A 463 32.62 -2.73 -26.84
N LYS A 464 33.48 -3.44 -27.58
CA LYS A 464 34.93 -3.21 -27.59
C LYS A 464 35.18 -1.71 -27.71
N LYS A 465 35.99 -1.14 -26.81
CA LYS A 465 36.31 0.30 -26.74
C LYS A 465 37.13 0.72 -27.96
N LEU A 466 36.47 0.93 -29.10
CA LEU A 466 37.09 1.54 -30.29
C LEU A 466 37.56 2.96 -29.96
N PRO A 467 38.77 3.36 -30.38
CA PRO A 467 39.39 4.61 -29.95
C PRO A 467 38.63 5.85 -30.42
N PHE A 468 38.65 6.87 -29.55
CA PHE A 468 37.91 8.13 -29.65
C PHE A 468 37.87 8.74 -31.06
N TRP A 469 39.03 8.80 -31.72
CA TRP A 469 39.23 9.46 -33.00
C TRP A 469 38.39 8.90 -34.18
N ARG A 470 38.00 7.62 -34.16
CA ARG A 470 37.13 7.07 -35.23
C ARG A 470 35.66 7.47 -35.13
N ARG A 471 35.21 8.14 -34.06
CA ARG A 471 33.80 8.56 -33.89
C ARG A 471 33.44 9.90 -34.56
N VAL A 472 34.41 10.69 -35.01
CA VAL A 472 34.16 12.06 -35.48
C VAL A 472 33.34 12.10 -36.79
N ARG A 473 33.56 11.15 -37.72
CA ARG A 473 32.86 11.10 -39.03
C ARG A 473 31.36 10.76 -38.98
N ALA A 474 30.81 10.38 -37.82
CA ALA A 474 29.42 9.90 -37.69
C ALA A 474 28.49 10.87 -36.94
N LYS A 475 28.84 12.17 -36.84
CA LYS A 475 28.15 13.15 -35.98
C LYS A 475 27.63 14.42 -36.67
N LEU A 476 27.43 14.42 -38.00
CA LEU A 476 26.97 15.62 -38.72
C LEU A 476 25.49 16.00 -38.50
N THR A 477 24.68 15.08 -37.95
CA THR A 477 23.21 15.25 -37.76
C THR A 477 22.80 15.82 -36.41
N VAL A 478 23.68 15.82 -35.41
CA VAL A 478 23.35 16.31 -34.05
C VAL A 478 23.63 17.81 -33.91
N THR A 479 24.69 18.30 -34.58
CA THR A 479 25.05 19.74 -34.59
C THR A 479 24.06 20.59 -35.37
N THR A 480 23.48 20.06 -36.46
CA THR A 480 22.47 20.74 -37.28
C THR A 480 21.19 20.99 -36.50
N LEU A 481 20.65 19.98 -35.81
CA LEU A 481 19.48 20.11 -34.92
C LEU A 481 19.67 21.12 -33.79
N LEU A 482 20.89 21.24 -33.25
CA LEU A 482 21.22 22.20 -32.20
C LEU A 482 21.21 23.65 -32.68
N ILE A 483 21.60 23.90 -33.94
CA ILE A 483 21.66 25.27 -34.51
C ILE A 483 20.24 25.80 -34.80
N THR A 484 19.34 24.96 -35.31
CA THR A 484 17.94 25.34 -35.58
C THR A 484 17.17 25.84 -34.35
N ALA A 485 17.53 25.38 -33.14
CA ALA A 485 16.89 25.81 -31.90
C ALA A 485 17.31 27.22 -31.44
N VAL A 486 18.43 27.76 -31.93
CA VAL A 486 19.00 29.04 -31.46
C VAL A 486 18.44 30.24 -32.24
N VAL A 487 17.99 30.03 -33.48
CA VAL A 487 17.60 31.12 -34.40
C VAL A 487 16.25 31.78 -34.03
N PHE A 488 15.33 31.04 -33.40
CA PHE A 488 13.99 31.51 -33.06
C PHE A 488 13.91 32.45 -31.82
N LEU A 489 15.03 32.95 -31.30
CA LEU A 489 15.09 33.62 -29.99
C LEU A 489 15.31 35.15 -30.01
N THR A 490 15.39 35.83 -31.17
CA THR A 490 15.76 37.27 -31.20
C THR A 490 15.09 38.15 -32.28
N ALA A 491 14.09 38.93 -31.89
CA ALA A 491 13.70 40.24 -32.46
C ALA A 491 13.18 41.14 -31.30
N CYS A 492 13.12 42.49 -31.30
CA CYS A 492 13.18 43.59 -32.29
C CYS A 492 11.79 44.14 -32.74
N THR A 493 11.45 45.36 -32.29
CA THR A 493 10.27 45.57 -31.39
C THR A 493 10.13 47.11 -31.07
N ASP A 494 8.95 47.79 -31.04
CA ASP A 494 8.70 49.18 -30.48
C ASP A 494 7.24 49.50 -29.92
N GLU A 495 7.00 50.63 -29.19
CA GLU A 495 6.50 50.67 -27.76
C GLU A 495 5.55 51.85 -27.25
N GLN A 496 4.85 51.71 -26.06
CA GLN A 496 4.48 52.73 -24.97
C GLN A 496 2.98 53.08 -24.50
N VAL A 497 2.71 52.99 -23.16
CA VAL A 497 1.65 53.61 -22.24
C VAL A 497 0.10 53.54 -22.56
N LYS A 498 -0.94 53.89 -21.71
CA LYS A 498 -1.10 54.51 -20.35
C LYS A 498 -2.29 53.98 -19.44
N GLU A 499 -2.41 54.50 -18.20
CA GLU A 499 -3.26 54.24 -16.98
C GLU A 499 -4.78 54.68 -16.99
N SER A 500 -5.63 54.56 -15.93
CA SER A 500 -5.47 54.44 -14.44
C SER A 500 -6.64 53.77 -13.64
N ASN A 501 -6.37 53.42 -12.36
CA ASN A 501 -7.14 53.43 -11.07
C ASN A 501 -8.69 53.22 -10.95
N SER A 502 -9.27 52.82 -9.79
CA SER A 502 -8.77 52.22 -8.51
C SER A 502 -9.92 51.61 -7.63
N GLU A 503 -9.55 50.90 -6.54
CA GLU A 503 -10.33 50.58 -5.29
C GLU A 503 -11.66 49.76 -5.38
N GLY A 504 -12.16 49.06 -4.34
CA GLY A 504 -11.69 48.80 -2.96
C GLY A 504 -12.45 47.59 -2.29
N PRO A 505 -12.07 47.10 -1.08
CA PRO A 505 -12.37 45.71 -0.63
C PRO A 505 -13.10 45.52 0.74
N SER A 506 -13.50 44.28 1.07
CA SER A 506 -13.87 43.81 2.43
C SER A 506 -13.62 42.28 2.62
N THR A 507 -13.77 41.72 3.83
CA THR A 507 -13.02 40.51 4.32
C THR A 507 -13.83 39.49 5.17
N LEU A 508 -13.17 38.38 5.58
CA LEU A 508 -13.50 37.26 6.52
C LEU A 508 -13.61 35.85 5.85
N SER A 509 -13.35 34.69 6.48
CA SER A 509 -12.64 34.32 7.75
C SER A 509 -12.26 32.80 7.76
N ASN A 510 -11.49 32.33 8.76
CA ASN A 510 -10.95 30.97 8.87
C ASN A 510 -11.88 29.93 9.55
N LEU A 511 -11.63 28.63 9.34
CA LEU A 511 -12.18 27.49 10.11
C LEU A 511 -11.12 26.39 10.38
N THR A 512 -11.36 25.56 11.40
CA THR A 512 -10.42 24.58 12.00
C THR A 512 -10.77 23.09 11.69
N PRO A 513 -9.84 22.13 11.89
CA PRO A 513 -9.99 20.71 11.52
C PRO A 513 -10.61 19.82 12.61
N ILE A 514 -10.94 18.57 12.24
CA ILE A 514 -11.69 17.56 13.04
C ILE A 514 -10.85 16.28 13.26
N THR A 515 -11.11 15.55 14.34
CA THR A 515 -10.40 14.36 14.86
C THR A 515 -10.78 13.01 14.21
N SER A 516 -9.97 11.97 14.49
CA SER A 516 -10.18 10.56 14.14
C SER A 516 -10.86 9.75 15.26
N ASN A 517 -11.22 8.49 14.98
CA ASN A 517 -11.84 7.55 15.91
C ASN A 517 -11.03 6.24 15.93
N ASP A 518 -10.77 5.68 17.12
CA ASP A 518 -9.67 4.71 17.36
C ASP A 518 -10.11 3.27 17.73
N LYS A 519 -11.37 2.90 17.46
CA LYS A 519 -11.91 1.54 17.70
C LYS A 519 -11.86 0.63 16.46
N LEU A 520 -11.83 -0.70 16.68
CA LEU A 520 -12.12 -1.68 15.64
C LEU A 520 -13.61 -1.66 15.26
N VAL A 521 -13.92 -1.52 13.98
CA VAL A 521 -15.30 -1.54 13.46
C VAL A 521 -15.34 -2.43 12.21
N GLU A 522 -16.16 -3.47 12.27
CA GLU A 522 -16.43 -4.44 11.20
C GLU A 522 -17.89 -4.32 10.75
N ASP A 523 -18.18 -4.52 9.46
CA ASP A 523 -19.55 -4.62 8.97
C ASP A 523 -20.11 -6.04 9.13
N LYS A 524 -20.72 -6.31 10.30
CA LYS A 524 -21.38 -7.61 10.62
C LYS A 524 -22.45 -8.06 9.62
N ARG A 525 -22.89 -7.21 8.69
CA ARG A 525 -23.83 -7.61 7.61
C ARG A 525 -23.19 -8.56 6.60
N LEU A 526 -21.87 -8.69 6.57
CA LEU A 526 -21.16 -9.67 5.75
C LEU A 526 -21.69 -11.10 5.98
N TYR A 527 -21.82 -11.50 7.25
CA TYR A 527 -22.25 -12.84 7.67
C TYR A 527 -23.73 -13.13 7.38
N GLN A 528 -24.55 -12.11 7.07
CA GLN A 528 -25.96 -12.30 6.69
C GLN A 528 -26.15 -12.99 5.33
N GLN A 529 -25.05 -13.27 4.61
CA GLN A 529 -25.04 -14.01 3.35
C GLN A 529 -24.64 -15.48 3.54
N ASP A 530 -23.99 -15.79 4.66
CA ASP A 530 -23.56 -17.14 5.00
C ASP A 530 -24.78 -17.99 5.43
N LYS A 531 -24.66 -19.31 5.29
CA LYS A 531 -25.76 -20.26 5.48
C LYS A 531 -25.27 -21.40 6.35
N ASP A 532 -25.28 -21.18 7.65
CA ASP A 532 -24.54 -22.00 8.61
C ASP A 532 -24.85 -23.51 8.55
N THR A 533 -26.02 -23.88 8.05
CA THR A 533 -26.49 -25.28 7.90
C THR A 533 -26.55 -25.80 6.46
N SER A 534 -26.09 -25.06 5.44
CA SER A 534 -25.95 -25.59 4.08
C SER A 534 -24.63 -26.34 3.89
N VAL A 535 -24.56 -27.18 2.84
CA VAL A 535 -23.33 -27.86 2.41
C VAL A 535 -23.12 -27.61 0.92
N ASP A 536 -21.96 -27.08 0.56
CA ASP A 536 -21.56 -26.84 -0.82
C ASP A 536 -20.78 -28.05 -1.36
N ALA A 537 -21.14 -28.58 -2.53
CA ALA A 537 -20.47 -29.74 -3.11
C ALA A 537 -19.35 -29.30 -4.08
N LEU A 538 -18.09 -29.45 -3.66
CA LEU A 538 -16.91 -29.10 -4.45
C LEU A 538 -16.29 -30.34 -5.12
N TYR A 539 -16.17 -30.25 -6.44
CA TYR A 539 -15.58 -31.25 -7.33
C TYR A 539 -14.21 -30.76 -7.79
N VAL A 540 -13.15 -31.47 -7.40
CA VAL A 540 -11.76 -31.10 -7.68
C VAL A 540 -11.10 -32.17 -8.56
N THR A 541 -10.80 -31.81 -9.81
CA THR A 541 -10.01 -32.67 -10.71
C THR A 541 -8.54 -32.32 -10.60
N ILE A 542 -7.69 -33.26 -10.17
CA ILE A 542 -6.23 -33.11 -10.12
C ILE A 542 -5.66 -33.32 -11.52
N LEU A 543 -4.83 -32.39 -11.99
CA LEU A 543 -4.20 -32.43 -13.31
C LEU A 543 -2.75 -32.91 -13.24
N PRO A 544 -2.22 -33.59 -14.27
CA PRO A 544 -0.83 -34.02 -14.31
C PRO A 544 0.13 -32.84 -14.50
N GLU A 545 1.34 -32.97 -13.96
CA GLU A 545 2.43 -32.03 -14.25
C GLU A 545 2.91 -32.14 -15.71
N LYS A 546 3.61 -31.09 -16.19
CA LYS A 546 4.13 -31.06 -17.56
C LYS A 546 5.18 -32.16 -17.79
N ARG A 547 5.04 -32.88 -18.90
CA ARG A 547 6.03 -33.85 -19.41
C ARG A 547 7.44 -33.22 -19.49
N GLY A 548 8.44 -33.96 -19.03
CA GLY A 548 9.86 -33.56 -19.04
C GLY A 548 10.45 -33.18 -17.67
N LYS A 549 9.66 -33.21 -16.60
CA LYS A 549 10.14 -33.10 -15.21
C LYS A 549 10.55 -34.49 -14.71
N GLU A 550 11.74 -34.63 -14.11
CA GLU A 550 12.10 -35.86 -13.38
C GLU A 550 11.23 -35.97 -12.12
N ASN A 551 10.65 -37.14 -11.88
CA ASN A 551 9.74 -37.43 -10.76
C ASN A 551 8.65 -36.35 -10.54
N PRO A 552 7.67 -36.23 -11.45
CA PRO A 552 6.53 -35.31 -11.26
C PRO A 552 5.74 -35.68 -9.99
N LEU A 553 5.22 -34.66 -9.31
CA LEU A 553 4.40 -34.84 -8.11
C LEU A 553 3.03 -35.42 -8.52
N SER A 554 2.62 -36.52 -7.90
CA SER A 554 1.26 -37.07 -8.03
C SER A 554 0.42 -36.78 -6.79
N TRP A 555 -0.90 -36.94 -6.90
CA TRP A 555 -1.83 -36.82 -5.78
C TRP A 555 -1.51 -37.81 -4.65
N TYR A 556 -1.09 -39.02 -5.02
CA TYR A 556 -0.62 -40.05 -4.08
C TYR A 556 0.64 -39.61 -3.32
N ALA A 557 1.56 -38.90 -3.99
CA ALA A 557 2.80 -38.38 -3.41
C ALA A 557 2.56 -37.12 -2.55
N LEU A 558 1.77 -36.15 -3.03
CA LEU A 558 1.38 -34.95 -2.28
C LEU A 558 0.77 -35.34 -0.92
N ASN A 559 -0.15 -36.31 -0.92
CA ASN A 559 -0.79 -36.79 0.30
C ASN A 559 0.15 -37.54 1.27
N ARG A 560 1.40 -37.82 0.90
CA ARG A 560 2.41 -38.47 1.78
C ARG A 560 3.48 -37.52 2.31
N ILE A 561 3.49 -36.27 1.88
CA ILE A 561 4.27 -35.21 2.50
C ILE A 561 3.81 -35.06 3.96
N LYS A 562 4.76 -35.18 4.90
CA LYS A 562 4.55 -35.00 6.35
C LYS A 562 5.23 -33.72 6.85
N ASP A 563 6.50 -33.56 6.48
CA ASP A 563 7.30 -32.37 6.77
C ASP A 563 6.70 -31.10 6.13
N ARG A 564 6.85 -29.97 6.81
CA ARG A 564 6.44 -28.65 6.33
C ARG A 564 7.45 -28.07 5.32
N MET A 565 8.75 -28.38 5.46
CA MET A 565 9.82 -27.88 4.56
C MET A 565 9.73 -28.49 3.17
N ASN A 566 9.12 -29.67 3.05
CA ASN A 566 8.79 -30.29 1.77
C ASN A 566 7.49 -29.69 1.22
N GLU A 567 7.59 -28.59 0.48
CA GLU A 567 6.43 -27.97 -0.18
C GLU A 567 6.12 -28.58 -1.56
N GLY A 568 4.84 -28.50 -1.95
CA GLY A 568 4.37 -28.95 -3.25
C GLY A 568 2.93 -28.50 -3.50
N ASP A 569 2.63 -28.17 -4.75
CA ASP A 569 1.28 -27.88 -5.22
C ASP A 569 0.98 -28.64 -6.52
N LEU A 570 -0.31 -28.90 -6.77
CA LEU A 570 -0.81 -29.53 -7.98
C LEU A 570 -1.85 -28.64 -8.65
N LYS A 571 -1.86 -28.62 -9.98
CA LYS A 571 -2.88 -27.90 -10.76
C LYS A 571 -4.21 -28.64 -10.67
N VAL A 572 -5.30 -27.87 -10.55
CA VAL A 572 -6.65 -28.40 -10.39
C VAL A 572 -7.68 -27.67 -11.24
N ILE A 573 -8.75 -28.39 -11.56
CA ILE A 573 -10.04 -27.82 -11.94
C ILE A 573 -10.96 -27.95 -10.73
N VAL A 574 -11.34 -26.81 -10.15
CA VAL A 574 -12.28 -26.68 -9.03
C VAL A 574 -13.64 -26.28 -9.60
N GLN A 575 -14.67 -27.04 -9.25
CA GLN A 575 -16.03 -26.86 -9.74
C GLN A 575 -17.03 -27.11 -8.61
N GLU A 576 -18.21 -26.52 -8.69
CA GLU A 576 -19.32 -26.72 -7.78
C GLU A 576 -20.42 -27.55 -8.48
N GLY A 577 -21.13 -28.37 -7.72
CA GLY A 577 -22.08 -29.33 -8.29
C GLY A 577 -23.18 -29.77 -7.33
N ALA A 578 -23.77 -30.93 -7.62
CA ALA A 578 -24.79 -31.52 -6.74
C ALA A 578 -24.15 -32.31 -5.58
N ALA A 579 -24.82 -32.33 -4.42
CA ALA A 579 -24.36 -33.04 -3.21
C ALA A 579 -24.68 -34.56 -3.21
N ASP A 580 -25.20 -35.09 -4.32
CA ASP A 580 -25.51 -36.51 -4.53
C ASP A 580 -24.40 -37.28 -5.26
N GLY A 581 -23.29 -36.61 -5.58
CA GLY A 581 -22.17 -37.18 -6.34
C GLY A 581 -22.35 -37.16 -7.86
N SER A 582 -23.46 -36.60 -8.40
CA SER A 582 -23.75 -36.64 -9.85
C SER A 582 -22.78 -35.80 -10.70
N GLY A 583 -21.98 -34.92 -10.09
CA GLY A 583 -20.97 -34.11 -10.76
C GLY A 583 -21.19 -32.59 -10.67
N PRO A 584 -20.27 -31.82 -11.30
CA PRO A 584 -20.41 -30.38 -11.51
C PRO A 584 -21.74 -30.03 -12.22
N LYS A 585 -22.36 -28.91 -11.85
CA LYS A 585 -23.72 -28.57 -12.31
C LYS A 585 -23.77 -27.24 -13.07
N SER A 586 -24.55 -27.20 -14.15
CA SER A 586 -24.69 -26.00 -14.98
C SER A 586 -25.21 -24.81 -14.17
N GLY A 587 -24.52 -23.68 -14.26
CA GLY A 587 -24.81 -22.45 -13.53
C GLY A 587 -24.07 -22.28 -12.19
N MET A 588 -23.41 -23.33 -11.67
CA MET A 588 -22.59 -23.28 -10.45
C MET A 588 -21.12 -22.92 -10.75
N PHE A 589 -20.35 -22.57 -9.72
CA PHE A 589 -18.97 -22.13 -9.84
C PHE A 589 -18.11 -23.14 -10.63
N GLY A 590 -17.24 -22.62 -11.50
CA GLY A 590 -16.28 -23.44 -12.25
C GLY A 590 -16.85 -24.43 -13.27
N TYR A 591 -18.18 -24.58 -13.44
CA TYR A 591 -18.79 -25.62 -14.31
C TYR A 591 -18.22 -25.67 -15.73
N ALA A 592 -18.00 -24.52 -16.37
CA ALA A 592 -17.47 -24.44 -17.74
C ALA A 592 -15.93 -24.58 -17.83
N SER A 593 -15.23 -24.88 -16.74
CA SER A 593 -13.76 -24.99 -16.71
C SER A 593 -13.31 -26.35 -17.24
N THR A 594 -12.58 -26.33 -18.37
CA THR A 594 -11.92 -27.51 -18.96
C THR A 594 -10.41 -27.51 -18.77
N GLU A 595 -9.85 -26.41 -18.22
CA GLU A 595 -8.44 -26.22 -17.93
C GLU A 595 -8.23 -25.84 -16.45
N SER A 596 -6.97 -25.82 -16.01
CA SER A 596 -6.54 -25.40 -14.67
C SER A 596 -7.15 -24.06 -14.28
N ASN A 597 -7.90 -24.05 -13.17
CA ASN A 597 -8.51 -22.85 -12.60
C ASN A 597 -8.08 -22.62 -11.14
N GLY A 598 -7.25 -23.52 -10.58
CA GLY A 598 -6.66 -23.37 -9.27
C GLY A 598 -5.42 -24.24 -9.08
N LYS A 599 -4.81 -24.09 -7.91
CA LYS A 599 -3.82 -25.02 -7.36
C LYS A 599 -4.29 -25.57 -6.01
N ILE A 600 -3.89 -26.80 -5.68
CA ILE A 600 -4.12 -27.43 -4.37
C ILE A 600 -2.79 -27.82 -3.70
N SER A 601 -2.68 -27.62 -2.39
CA SER A 601 -1.58 -28.07 -1.54
C SER A 601 -2.07 -28.53 -0.16
N LEU A 602 -1.22 -29.15 0.65
CA LEU A 602 -1.58 -29.57 2.02
C LEU A 602 -1.66 -28.39 3.00
N ARG A 603 -2.73 -28.33 3.80
CA ARG A 603 -2.94 -27.31 4.86
C ARG A 603 -2.55 -27.82 6.25
N GLY A 604 -1.98 -26.90 7.03
CA GLY A 604 -1.68 -27.06 8.46
C GLY A 604 -0.34 -27.74 8.72
N ASN A 605 -0.01 -27.91 10.00
CA ASN A 605 1.22 -28.54 10.48
C ASN A 605 0.94 -29.97 10.95
N THR A 606 0.35 -30.15 12.13
CA THR A 606 0.01 -31.46 12.73
C THR A 606 -0.96 -32.28 11.85
N SER A 607 -1.87 -31.62 11.11
CA SER A 607 -2.75 -32.25 10.12
C SER A 607 -2.00 -32.95 8.97
N ARG A 608 -0.72 -32.63 8.72
CA ARG A 608 0.15 -33.35 7.76
C ARG A 608 0.61 -34.73 8.27
N TYR A 609 0.20 -35.14 9.47
CA TYR A 609 0.43 -36.49 10.00
C TYR A 609 -0.83 -37.37 10.01
N ALA A 610 -2.03 -36.78 9.85
CA ALA A 610 -3.31 -37.48 9.90
C ALA A 610 -3.65 -38.29 8.63
N SER A 611 -4.47 -39.35 8.75
CA SER A 611 -4.81 -40.23 7.62
C SER A 611 -5.62 -39.53 6.52
N GLN A 612 -6.58 -38.70 6.89
CA GLN A 612 -7.29 -37.79 5.98
C GLN A 612 -6.67 -36.40 6.08
N ARG A 613 -6.38 -35.76 4.94
CA ARG A 613 -5.66 -34.47 4.90
C ARG A 613 -6.60 -33.27 4.81
N SER A 614 -6.18 -32.15 5.40
CA SER A 614 -6.72 -30.82 5.11
C SER A 614 -5.99 -30.20 3.90
N TYR A 615 -6.67 -29.38 3.11
CA TYR A 615 -6.13 -28.79 1.87
C TYR A 615 -6.22 -27.27 1.86
N LYS A 616 -5.33 -26.62 1.10
CA LYS A 616 -5.40 -25.21 0.74
C LYS A 616 -5.53 -25.13 -0.78
N ILE A 617 -6.65 -24.61 -1.27
CA ILE A 617 -6.90 -24.37 -2.70
C ILE A 617 -6.72 -22.87 -2.96
N ARG A 618 -5.87 -22.51 -3.93
CA ARG A 618 -5.71 -21.13 -4.41
C ARG A 618 -6.20 -21.04 -5.84
N LEU A 619 -7.31 -20.33 -6.05
CA LEU A 619 -7.90 -20.11 -7.37
C LEU A 619 -7.00 -19.20 -8.22
N GLU A 620 -6.77 -19.59 -9.47
CA GLU A 620 -6.11 -18.77 -10.49
C GLU A 620 -7.04 -17.60 -10.90
N ASP A 621 -6.49 -16.51 -11.45
CA ASP A 621 -7.27 -15.25 -11.62
C ASP A 621 -8.43 -15.41 -12.59
N GLN A 622 -8.28 -16.24 -13.63
CA GLN A 622 -9.30 -16.52 -14.63
C GLN A 622 -10.54 -17.24 -14.09
N ALA A 623 -10.43 -17.91 -12.94
CA ALA A 623 -11.51 -18.67 -12.31
C ALA A 623 -12.62 -17.79 -11.70
N GLY A 624 -12.35 -16.50 -11.51
CA GLY A 624 -13.19 -15.63 -10.69
C GLY A 624 -12.86 -15.77 -9.20
N LEU A 625 -13.92 -15.82 -8.38
CA LEU A 625 -13.89 -15.95 -6.92
C LEU A 625 -15.04 -16.89 -6.51
N TRP A 626 -14.87 -17.63 -5.42
CA TRP A 626 -15.92 -18.44 -4.79
C TRP A 626 -16.23 -17.83 -3.43
N HIS A 627 -17.48 -17.43 -3.18
CA HIS A 627 -17.91 -16.61 -2.04
C HIS A 627 -17.04 -15.36 -1.81
N ASP A 628 -16.68 -14.68 -2.90
CA ASP A 628 -15.71 -13.58 -2.98
C ASP A 628 -14.26 -13.90 -2.55
N GLN A 629 -13.96 -15.15 -2.22
CA GLN A 629 -12.62 -15.59 -1.84
C GLN A 629 -11.80 -16.13 -3.02
N ARG A 630 -10.47 -16.06 -2.87
CA ARG A 630 -9.48 -16.66 -3.79
C ARG A 630 -8.74 -17.86 -3.17
N THR A 631 -8.72 -17.96 -1.84
CA THR A 631 -7.98 -19.00 -1.10
C THR A 631 -8.96 -19.75 -0.22
N LEU A 632 -9.30 -20.99 -0.60
CA LEU A 632 -10.18 -21.86 0.17
C LEU A 632 -9.31 -22.74 1.06
N ASN A 633 -9.30 -22.46 2.37
CA ASN A 633 -8.85 -23.46 3.33
C ASN A 633 -9.96 -24.49 3.48
N LEU A 634 -9.67 -25.78 3.26
CA LEU A 634 -10.59 -26.89 3.49
C LEU A 634 -10.04 -27.74 4.64
N ASN A 635 -10.59 -27.53 5.84
CA ASN A 635 -10.21 -28.28 7.03
C ASN A 635 -10.99 -29.59 7.11
N LYS A 636 -10.28 -30.71 7.30
CA LYS A 636 -10.93 -32.01 7.54
C LYS A 636 -11.36 -32.22 9.00
N HIS A 637 -10.79 -31.45 9.94
CA HIS A 637 -11.05 -31.54 11.38
C HIS A 637 -11.02 -32.98 11.93
N ILE A 638 -10.10 -33.79 11.40
CA ILE A 638 -10.03 -35.24 11.70
C ILE A 638 -9.85 -35.54 13.20
N PHE A 639 -9.16 -34.66 13.93
CA PHE A 639 -8.97 -34.75 15.37
C PHE A 639 -10.11 -34.16 16.20
N ASP A 640 -11.13 -33.53 15.60
CA ASP A 640 -12.35 -33.13 16.29
C ASP A 640 -13.42 -34.21 16.09
N SER A 641 -13.79 -34.89 17.17
CA SER A 641 -14.86 -35.90 17.21
C SER A 641 -16.24 -35.38 16.79
N SER A 642 -16.49 -34.07 16.90
CA SER A 642 -17.75 -33.45 16.46
C SER A 642 -17.72 -32.96 15.00
N ARG A 643 -16.53 -32.69 14.45
CA ARG A 643 -16.29 -31.91 13.20
C ARG A 643 -16.84 -30.46 13.24
N LEU A 644 -17.25 -29.95 14.40
CA LEU A 644 -17.96 -28.68 14.56
C LEU A 644 -17.18 -27.56 15.28
N ARG A 645 -16.20 -27.89 16.14
CA ARG A 645 -15.61 -26.95 17.12
C ARG A 645 -15.22 -25.60 16.52
N ASN A 646 -14.53 -25.65 15.38
CA ASN A 646 -14.02 -24.49 14.68
C ASN A 646 -15.14 -23.62 14.06
N LYS A 647 -16.16 -24.22 13.43
CA LYS A 647 -17.31 -23.47 12.88
C LYS A 647 -18.14 -22.87 14.02
N LEU A 648 -18.43 -23.65 15.05
CA LEU A 648 -19.15 -23.20 16.25
C LEU A 648 -18.52 -21.94 16.87
N SER A 649 -17.19 -21.88 16.99
CA SER A 649 -16.49 -20.69 17.48
C SER A 649 -16.65 -19.48 16.57
N PHE A 650 -16.41 -19.62 15.26
CA PHE A 650 -16.50 -18.48 14.34
C PHE A 650 -17.94 -17.97 14.21
N ASP A 651 -18.94 -18.84 14.07
CA ASP A 651 -20.35 -18.45 14.01
C ASP A 651 -20.82 -17.76 15.32
N ILE A 652 -20.12 -17.98 16.44
CA ILE A 652 -20.33 -17.23 17.69
C ILE A 652 -19.65 -15.85 17.62
N PHE A 653 -18.39 -15.73 17.18
CA PHE A 653 -17.69 -14.44 17.00
C PHE A 653 -18.41 -13.47 16.04
N GLU A 654 -19.24 -13.97 15.12
CA GLU A 654 -20.12 -13.15 14.28
C GLU A 654 -21.12 -12.33 15.11
N THR A 655 -21.59 -12.88 16.23
CA THR A 655 -22.56 -12.22 17.12
C THR A 655 -21.94 -11.22 18.09
N ILE A 656 -20.61 -11.25 18.27
CA ILE A 656 -19.91 -10.44 19.28
C ILE A 656 -19.48 -9.09 18.66
N PRO A 657 -19.75 -7.94 19.33
CA PRO A 657 -19.33 -6.63 18.85
C PRO A 657 -17.80 -6.42 18.98
N ASN A 658 -17.26 -5.47 18.21
CA ASN A 658 -15.88 -4.95 18.32
C ASN A 658 -14.74 -6.00 18.15
N ILE A 659 -15.06 -7.18 17.61
CA ILE A 659 -14.11 -8.23 17.19
C ILE A 659 -14.58 -8.83 15.87
N THR A 660 -13.63 -9.26 15.02
CA THR A 660 -13.94 -9.93 13.73
C THR A 660 -14.23 -11.42 13.92
N SER A 661 -14.95 -12.01 12.97
CA SER A 661 -14.97 -13.47 12.76
C SER A 661 -14.35 -13.85 11.40
N LEU A 662 -14.32 -15.14 11.09
CA LEU A 662 -13.97 -15.68 9.77
C LEU A 662 -15.20 -16.39 9.21
N ARG A 663 -15.58 -16.13 7.95
CA ARG A 663 -16.70 -16.84 7.33
C ARG A 663 -16.41 -18.33 7.22
N THR A 664 -17.36 -19.19 7.57
CA THR A 664 -17.20 -20.64 7.47
C THR A 664 -18.38 -21.35 6.81
N GLN A 665 -18.08 -22.32 5.96
CA GLN A 665 -19.07 -23.03 5.13
C GLN A 665 -18.78 -24.54 5.14
N PHE A 666 -19.78 -25.39 5.37
CA PHE A 666 -19.58 -26.84 5.19
C PHE A 666 -19.41 -27.18 3.71
N VAL A 667 -18.48 -28.08 3.41
CA VAL A 667 -18.13 -28.51 2.05
C VAL A 667 -18.12 -30.03 1.97
N HIS A 668 -18.83 -30.59 1.01
CA HIS A 668 -18.66 -32.00 0.61
C HIS A 668 -17.62 -32.05 -0.52
N LEU A 669 -16.47 -32.69 -0.27
CA LEU A 669 -15.38 -32.73 -1.24
C LEU A 669 -15.40 -34.02 -2.06
N TYR A 670 -15.37 -33.87 -3.38
CA TYR A 670 -15.21 -34.93 -4.37
C TYR A 670 -13.92 -34.73 -5.14
N VAL A 671 -13.05 -35.75 -5.23
CA VAL A 671 -11.74 -35.64 -5.91
C VAL A 671 -11.61 -36.64 -7.04
N LYS A 672 -11.20 -36.16 -8.22
CA LYS A 672 -10.86 -36.97 -9.39
C LYS A 672 -9.38 -36.82 -9.71
N ASP A 673 -8.61 -37.87 -9.47
CA ASP A 673 -7.16 -37.86 -9.69
C ASP A 673 -6.79 -38.26 -11.12
N LEU A 674 -6.21 -37.34 -11.89
CA LEU A 674 -5.60 -37.59 -13.21
C LEU A 674 -4.09 -37.28 -13.21
N SER A 675 -3.45 -37.22 -12.03
CA SER A 675 -2.04 -36.83 -11.92
C SER A 675 -1.04 -37.88 -12.43
N GLU A 676 -1.49 -39.14 -12.60
CA GLU A 676 -0.70 -40.25 -13.11
C GLU A 676 -1.26 -40.71 -14.48
N GLU A 677 -0.44 -40.71 -15.53
CA GLU A 677 -0.89 -40.80 -16.96
C GLU A 677 -1.62 -42.10 -17.37
N LYS A 678 -1.79 -43.08 -16.47
CA LYS A 678 -2.27 -44.44 -16.81
C LYS A 678 -3.79 -44.61 -16.85
N GLU A 679 -4.58 -43.69 -16.32
CA GLU A 679 -6.01 -43.93 -16.02
C GLU A 679 -6.96 -42.84 -16.55
N SER A 680 -7.05 -42.73 -17.89
CA SER A 680 -8.07 -41.93 -18.57
C SER A 680 -9.48 -42.54 -18.40
N GLY A 681 -10.09 -42.35 -17.23
CA GLY A 681 -11.43 -42.87 -16.94
C GLY A 681 -11.93 -42.73 -15.50
N LYS A 682 -11.06 -42.40 -14.52
CA LYS A 682 -11.42 -42.29 -13.10
C LYS A 682 -12.70 -41.45 -12.86
N ALA A 683 -13.60 -41.98 -12.03
CA ALA A 683 -14.72 -41.23 -11.46
C ALA A 683 -14.22 -40.24 -10.39
N PHE A 684 -15.11 -39.39 -9.89
CA PHE A 684 -14.86 -38.67 -8.63
C PHE A 684 -14.98 -39.66 -7.47
N ALA A 685 -14.02 -39.63 -6.55
CA ALA A 685 -14.09 -40.32 -5.27
C ALA A 685 -14.59 -39.35 -4.19
N ASP A 686 -15.40 -39.85 -3.28
CA ASP A 686 -15.92 -39.12 -2.13
C ASP A 686 -14.83 -38.97 -1.04
N TYR A 687 -14.53 -37.74 -0.63
CA TYR A 687 -13.58 -37.42 0.46
C TYR A 687 -14.30 -36.99 1.74
N GLY A 688 -15.64 -36.98 1.73
CA GLY A 688 -16.51 -36.68 2.86
C GLY A 688 -16.60 -35.20 3.20
N LEU A 689 -16.96 -34.91 4.45
CA LEU A 689 -17.21 -33.56 4.95
C LEU A 689 -15.91 -32.80 5.25
N PHE A 690 -15.88 -31.52 4.91
CA PHE A 690 -14.86 -30.55 5.27
C PHE A 690 -15.55 -29.27 5.78
N THR A 691 -14.83 -28.48 6.56
CA THR A 691 -15.22 -27.09 6.87
C THR A 691 -14.32 -26.16 6.07
N HIS A 692 -14.90 -25.34 5.21
CA HIS A 692 -14.22 -24.19 4.65
C HIS A 692 -14.09 -23.10 5.72
N VAL A 693 -12.90 -22.50 5.81
CA VAL A 693 -12.61 -21.33 6.66
C VAL A 693 -11.99 -20.23 5.79
N GLU A 694 -12.45 -19.00 5.93
CA GLU A 694 -11.85 -17.86 5.25
C GLU A 694 -10.35 -17.73 5.57
N GLN A 695 -9.57 -17.22 4.61
CA GLN A 695 -8.16 -16.89 4.80
C GLN A 695 -8.02 -15.40 5.12
N PRO A 696 -7.54 -15.00 6.32
CA PRO A 696 -7.02 -13.67 6.57
C PRO A 696 -5.92 -13.30 5.57
N ASN A 697 -6.07 -12.13 4.94
CA ASN A 697 -5.17 -11.44 3.99
C ASN A 697 -5.86 -10.13 3.54
N GLU A 698 -5.27 -9.41 2.57
CA GLU A 698 -5.84 -8.21 1.92
C GLU A 698 -7.34 -8.32 1.57
N LYS A 699 -7.81 -9.46 1.03
CA LYS A 699 -9.22 -9.64 0.64
C LYS A 699 -10.14 -9.78 1.84
N PHE A 700 -9.73 -10.51 2.88
CA PHE A 700 -10.47 -10.60 4.14
C PHE A 700 -10.59 -9.21 4.76
N LEU A 701 -9.48 -8.49 4.93
CA LEU A 701 -9.50 -7.12 5.47
C LEU A 701 -10.45 -6.22 4.67
N LYS A 702 -10.39 -6.28 3.33
CA LYS A 702 -11.30 -5.54 2.45
C LYS A 702 -12.78 -5.92 2.64
N SER A 703 -13.11 -7.21 2.68
CA SER A 703 -14.50 -7.70 2.82
C SER A 703 -15.09 -7.32 4.18
N HIS A 704 -14.28 -7.32 5.23
CA HIS A 704 -14.67 -6.99 6.61
C HIS A 704 -14.61 -5.47 6.91
N TRP A 705 -14.47 -4.62 5.87
CA TRP A 705 -14.38 -3.15 5.94
C TRP A 705 -13.16 -2.59 6.71
N LEU A 706 -12.13 -3.41 6.91
CA LEU A 706 -10.84 -3.03 7.50
C LEU A 706 -9.89 -2.44 6.44
N ASP A 707 -8.73 -1.90 6.84
CA ASP A 707 -7.71 -1.40 5.91
C ASP A 707 -7.03 -2.57 5.18
N PRO A 708 -7.22 -2.76 3.87
CA PRO A 708 -6.60 -3.87 3.15
C PRO A 708 -5.07 -3.75 3.05
N ASN A 709 -4.52 -2.57 3.34
CA ASN A 709 -3.07 -2.34 3.41
C ASN A 709 -2.57 -2.34 4.86
N GLY A 710 -3.40 -2.74 5.83
CA GLY A 710 -3.00 -2.86 7.22
C GLY A 710 -1.84 -3.86 7.41
N GLN A 711 -1.11 -3.68 8.51
CA GLN A 711 -0.24 -4.73 9.01
C GLN A 711 -1.11 -5.86 9.54
N LEU A 712 -0.81 -7.09 9.12
CA LEU A 712 -1.52 -8.30 9.52
C LEU A 712 -0.48 -9.42 9.67
N TYR A 713 -0.37 -9.94 10.89
CA TYR A 713 0.58 -10.99 11.26
C TYR A 713 -0.15 -12.12 11.95
N LYS A 714 0.14 -13.37 11.59
CA LYS A 714 -0.38 -14.55 12.30
C LYS A 714 0.60 -14.97 13.39
N ALA A 715 0.12 -15.30 14.59
CA ALA A 715 0.93 -15.97 15.61
C ALA A 715 1.39 -17.36 15.12
N VAL A 716 2.71 -17.62 15.18
CA VAL A 716 3.35 -18.90 14.84
C VAL A 716 4.12 -19.48 16.04
N LEU A 717 4.71 -18.60 16.86
CA LEU A 717 5.11 -18.80 18.26
C LEU A 717 5.48 -17.41 18.80
N PHE A 718 4.53 -16.70 19.40
CA PHE A 718 4.72 -15.27 19.72
C PHE A 718 4.14 -14.85 21.08
N GLU A 719 5.04 -14.72 22.06
CA GLU A 719 4.76 -14.46 23.48
C GLU A 719 4.99 -12.99 23.86
N PHE A 720 5.11 -12.08 22.87
CA PHE A 720 5.39 -10.64 23.04
C PHE A 720 6.78 -10.27 23.59
N PHE A 721 7.80 -11.13 23.49
CA PHE A 721 9.20 -10.73 23.67
C PHE A 721 9.71 -9.84 22.50
N GLU A 722 10.84 -9.14 22.67
CA GLU A 722 11.44 -8.34 21.57
C GLU A 722 12.04 -9.20 20.43
N TYR A 723 12.39 -10.47 20.68
CA TYR A 723 13.02 -11.42 19.74
C TYR A 723 14.10 -10.78 18.80
N PRO A 724 15.11 -10.08 19.35
CA PRO A 724 15.92 -9.11 18.59
C PRO A 724 16.76 -9.71 17.45
N GLU A 725 16.96 -11.02 17.39
CA GLU A 725 17.66 -11.66 16.27
C GLU A 725 16.75 -12.03 15.08
N ALA A 726 15.45 -12.22 15.31
CA ALA A 726 14.48 -12.65 14.31
C ALA A 726 13.53 -11.51 13.88
N LEU A 727 12.97 -10.77 14.84
CA LEU A 727 12.08 -9.64 14.56
C LEU A 727 12.91 -8.38 14.36
N LYS A 728 13.16 -8.04 13.09
CA LYS A 728 13.98 -6.89 12.67
C LYS A 728 13.21 -6.02 11.68
N SER A 729 13.61 -4.74 11.56
CA SER A 729 13.03 -3.85 10.54
C SER A 729 13.35 -4.41 9.16
N LYS A 730 12.43 -4.30 8.21
CA LYS A 730 12.67 -4.63 6.79
C LYS A 730 13.78 -3.79 6.14
N THR A 731 14.20 -2.71 6.80
CA THR A 731 15.34 -1.87 6.40
C THR A 731 16.67 -2.32 7.01
N ASP A 732 16.67 -3.28 7.93
CA ASP A 732 17.86 -3.82 8.57
C ASP A 732 18.66 -4.74 7.61
N PRO A 733 20.00 -4.60 7.50
CA PRO A 733 20.82 -5.45 6.63
C PRO A 733 20.81 -6.95 7.00
N THR A 734 20.38 -7.31 8.21
CA THR A 734 20.30 -8.69 8.73
C THR A 734 18.86 -9.22 8.80
N TYR A 735 17.87 -8.48 8.31
CA TYR A 735 16.49 -8.97 8.22
C TYR A 735 16.40 -10.24 7.35
N ASN A 736 15.89 -11.31 7.96
CA ASN A 736 15.57 -12.55 7.27
C ASN A 736 14.10 -12.88 7.50
N LYS A 737 13.28 -12.79 6.44
CA LYS A 737 11.86 -13.10 6.49
C LYS A 737 11.57 -14.52 7.02
N ALA A 738 12.41 -15.51 6.70
CA ALA A 738 12.21 -16.88 7.18
C ALA A 738 12.51 -17.08 8.67
N GLU A 739 13.29 -16.18 9.30
CA GLU A 739 13.47 -16.16 10.76
C GLU A 739 12.32 -15.41 11.43
N PHE A 740 11.87 -14.29 10.84
CA PHE A 740 10.69 -13.54 11.30
C PHE A 740 9.43 -14.41 11.33
N GLU A 741 9.19 -15.19 10.28
CA GLU A 741 8.02 -16.09 10.15
C GLU A 741 8.08 -17.37 11.00
N LYS A 742 9.13 -17.56 11.82
CA LYS A 742 9.09 -18.53 12.94
C LYS A 742 8.20 -18.05 14.08
N HIS A 743 8.08 -16.74 14.25
CA HIS A 743 7.25 -16.11 15.29
C HIS A 743 5.95 -15.55 14.72
N LEU A 744 6.01 -14.86 13.56
CA LEU A 744 4.89 -14.13 12.99
C LEU A 744 4.80 -14.28 11.45
N GLU A 745 3.81 -15.03 10.94
CA GLU A 745 3.54 -15.20 9.49
C GLU A 745 3.03 -13.88 8.88
N ILE A 746 3.60 -13.40 7.77
CA ILE A 746 3.35 -12.05 7.25
C ILE A 746 2.30 -12.08 6.11
N ASP A 747 1.02 -11.94 6.47
CA ASP A 747 -0.14 -11.95 5.56
C ASP A 747 -0.60 -10.54 5.11
N GLY A 748 -0.06 -9.47 5.69
CA GLY A 748 -0.41 -8.07 5.42
C GLY A 748 0.74 -7.20 4.88
N TYR A 749 0.64 -5.88 5.12
CA TYR A 749 1.68 -4.93 4.70
C TYR A 749 2.99 -5.14 5.47
N GLU A 750 4.00 -5.62 4.76
CA GLU A 750 5.33 -5.97 5.26
C GLU A 750 6.17 -4.71 5.54
N ASP A 751 5.92 -4.12 6.71
CA ASP A 751 6.68 -3.06 7.42
C ASP A 751 6.55 -3.37 8.91
N HIS A 752 7.67 -3.39 9.64
CA HIS A 752 7.73 -3.94 11.01
C HIS A 752 7.97 -2.86 12.08
N ASP A 753 8.22 -1.60 11.72
CA ASP A 753 8.72 -0.60 12.66
C ASP A 753 7.69 -0.24 13.77
N LYS A 754 6.38 -0.30 13.45
CA LYS A 754 5.30 -0.14 14.44
C LYS A 754 5.20 -1.34 15.40
N LEU A 755 5.44 -2.56 14.91
CA LEU A 755 5.42 -3.79 15.72
C LEU A 755 6.58 -3.80 16.72
N LEU A 756 7.79 -3.50 16.24
CA LEU A 756 9.01 -3.45 17.06
C LEU A 756 8.93 -2.35 18.13
N LYS A 757 8.31 -1.21 17.80
CA LYS A 757 8.03 -0.14 18.77
C LYS A 757 7.02 -0.56 19.84
N MET A 758 5.97 -1.29 19.48
CA MET A 758 5.03 -1.88 20.44
C MET A 758 5.74 -2.86 21.36
N LEU A 759 6.49 -3.82 20.81
CA LEU A 759 7.25 -4.82 21.57
C LEU A 759 8.20 -4.18 22.59
N LYS A 760 8.95 -3.16 22.17
CA LYS A 760 9.85 -2.43 23.05
C LYS A 760 9.15 -1.72 24.21
N ASP A 761 7.97 -1.13 23.97
CA ASP A 761 7.19 -0.51 25.04
C ASP A 761 6.54 -1.58 25.96
N VAL A 762 6.14 -2.74 25.42
CA VAL A 762 5.62 -3.90 26.19
C VAL A 762 6.69 -4.53 27.09
N ASN A 763 7.94 -4.65 26.63
CA ASN A 763 9.04 -5.20 27.42
C ASN A 763 9.66 -4.18 28.38
N ASN A 764 9.38 -2.88 28.22
CA ASN A 764 9.87 -1.84 29.12
C ASN A 764 9.06 -1.79 30.43
N MET A 765 9.61 -2.40 31.48
CA MET A 765 9.01 -2.45 32.82
C MET A 765 8.88 -1.09 33.52
N SER A 766 9.55 -0.04 33.03
CA SER A 766 9.42 1.33 33.57
C SER A 766 8.22 2.12 33.03
N ILE A 767 7.50 1.61 32.02
CA ILE A 767 6.25 2.20 31.52
C ILE A 767 5.08 1.45 32.17
N PRO A 768 4.12 2.09 32.84
CA PRO A 768 2.92 1.43 33.37
C PRO A 768 2.15 0.68 32.27
N ILE A 769 1.65 -0.53 32.56
CA ILE A 769 1.01 -1.38 31.54
C ILE A 769 -0.23 -0.72 30.92
N ASP A 770 -1.01 0.01 31.72
CA ASP A 770 -2.16 0.77 31.25
C ASP A 770 -1.77 1.83 30.20
N GLU A 771 -0.62 2.52 30.35
CA GLU A 771 -0.11 3.45 29.33
C GLU A 771 0.32 2.74 28.04
N VAL A 772 0.84 1.51 28.14
CA VAL A 772 1.17 0.69 26.97
C VAL A 772 -0.10 0.32 26.20
N PHE A 773 -1.19 -0.01 26.90
CA PHE A 773 -2.51 -0.24 26.29
C PHE A 773 -3.08 1.05 25.67
N ASP A 774 -3.14 2.15 26.40
CA ASP A 774 -3.61 3.45 25.89
C ASP A 774 -2.88 3.88 24.61
N LYS A 775 -1.59 3.54 24.49
CA LYS A 775 -0.74 3.83 23.33
C LYS A 775 -0.88 2.85 22.17
N HIS A 776 -0.97 1.53 22.44
CA HIS A 776 -0.76 0.48 21.42
C HIS A 776 -1.91 -0.52 21.24
N PHE A 777 -2.90 -0.64 22.11
CA PHE A 777 -3.92 -1.71 22.02
C PHE A 777 -5.34 -1.19 22.24
N ASP A 778 -6.33 -1.75 21.54
CA ASP A 778 -7.73 -1.54 21.91
C ASP A 778 -8.10 -2.50 23.04
N LEU A 779 -8.42 -1.92 24.21
CA LEU A 779 -8.67 -2.66 25.44
C LEU A 779 -9.97 -3.47 25.39
N ASP A 780 -10.99 -2.96 24.71
CA ASP A 780 -12.30 -3.62 24.58
C ASP A 780 -12.19 -4.84 23.65
N ASN A 781 -11.46 -4.70 22.53
CA ASN A 781 -11.11 -5.81 21.64
C ASN A 781 -10.24 -6.87 22.33
N TYR A 782 -9.21 -6.48 23.09
CA TYR A 782 -8.32 -7.41 23.80
C TYR A 782 -9.07 -8.20 24.88
N LEU A 783 -9.85 -7.53 25.73
CA LEU A 783 -10.66 -8.18 26.76
C LEU A 783 -11.71 -9.11 26.12
N THR A 784 -12.31 -8.72 24.99
CA THR A 784 -13.29 -9.53 24.27
C THR A 784 -12.66 -10.81 23.70
N PHE A 785 -11.45 -10.72 23.12
CA PHE A 785 -10.69 -11.89 22.65
C PHE A 785 -10.39 -12.86 23.80
N LEU A 786 -9.83 -12.37 24.91
CA LEU A 786 -9.50 -13.17 26.10
C LEU A 786 -10.75 -13.84 26.71
N ALA A 787 -11.82 -13.08 26.92
CA ALA A 787 -13.06 -13.58 27.50
C ALA A 787 -13.72 -14.65 26.63
N ALA A 788 -13.70 -14.48 25.30
CA ALA A 788 -14.19 -15.48 24.37
C ALA A 788 -13.34 -16.77 24.42
N ASN A 789 -12.01 -16.66 24.43
CA ASN A 789 -11.13 -17.84 24.51
C ASN A 789 -11.32 -18.60 25.83
N ILE A 790 -11.50 -17.90 26.94
CA ILE A 790 -11.80 -18.51 28.25
C ILE A 790 -13.14 -19.23 28.19
N LEU A 791 -14.23 -18.59 27.74
CA LEU A 791 -15.56 -19.23 27.66
C LEU A 791 -15.66 -20.37 26.63
N MET A 792 -14.85 -20.32 25.57
CA MET A 792 -14.73 -21.40 24.58
C MET A 792 -13.68 -22.47 24.96
N ASP A 793 -12.97 -22.32 26.08
CA ASP A 793 -11.90 -23.24 26.52
C ASP A 793 -10.79 -23.47 25.46
N ASN A 794 -10.38 -22.40 24.75
CA ASN A 794 -9.28 -22.45 23.79
C ASN A 794 -7.96 -22.00 24.44
N LEU A 795 -7.15 -22.98 24.87
CA LEU A 795 -5.94 -22.74 25.66
C LEU A 795 -4.72 -22.31 24.81
N ASP A 796 -4.62 -22.78 23.57
CA ASP A 796 -3.51 -22.53 22.63
C ASP A 796 -3.61 -21.13 21.97
N THR A 797 -3.92 -20.11 22.78
CA THR A 797 -4.09 -18.70 22.36
C THR A 797 -3.19 -17.74 23.14
N GLU A 798 -2.26 -18.27 23.93
CA GLU A 798 -1.21 -17.56 24.66
C GLU A 798 -0.03 -17.17 23.75
N ALA A 799 0.30 -18.01 22.77
CA ALA A 799 1.38 -17.80 21.79
C ALA A 799 1.01 -18.16 20.34
N HIS A 800 -0.18 -18.74 20.10
CA HIS A 800 -0.68 -19.19 18.80
C HIS A 800 -2.11 -18.70 18.52
N ASN A 801 -2.72 -19.13 17.41
CA ASN A 801 -4.16 -19.05 17.11
C ASN A 801 -4.83 -17.65 17.19
N PHE A 802 -4.05 -16.59 17.00
CA PHE A 802 -4.55 -15.25 16.68
C PHE A 802 -3.81 -14.60 15.52
N TYR A 803 -4.45 -13.60 14.94
CA TYR A 803 -3.81 -12.59 14.10
C TYR A 803 -3.71 -11.25 14.87
N LEU A 804 -2.55 -10.59 14.76
CA LEU A 804 -2.38 -9.19 15.11
C LEU A 804 -2.60 -8.32 13.87
N TYR A 805 -3.62 -7.49 13.91
CA TYR A 805 -3.96 -6.52 12.87
C TYR A 805 -3.74 -5.09 13.36
N SER A 806 -3.25 -4.20 12.49
CA SER A 806 -3.24 -2.76 12.74
C SER A 806 -3.25 -1.95 11.42
N PRO A 807 -4.24 -1.05 11.21
CA PRO A 807 -4.33 -0.24 9.99
C PRO A 807 -3.20 0.79 9.91
N LEU A 808 -2.89 1.27 8.69
CA LEU A 808 -1.74 2.17 8.48
C LEU A 808 -1.92 3.57 9.09
N ASN A 809 -3.15 3.95 9.46
CA ASN A 809 -3.47 5.25 10.06
C ASN A 809 -3.60 5.24 11.59
N SER A 810 -3.43 4.10 12.27
CA SER A 810 -3.49 4.00 13.74
C SER A 810 -2.22 3.44 14.35
N ASN A 811 -1.99 3.72 15.63
CA ASN A 811 -0.99 3.06 16.47
C ASN A 811 -1.56 1.82 17.18
N LYS A 812 -2.90 1.63 17.19
CA LYS A 812 -3.60 0.57 17.89
C LYS A 812 -3.51 -0.77 17.15
N TRP A 813 -3.13 -1.81 17.87
CA TRP A 813 -3.19 -3.22 17.48
C TRP A 813 -4.47 -3.86 17.99
N TYR A 814 -4.97 -4.83 17.21
CA TYR A 814 -6.20 -5.57 17.46
C TYR A 814 -5.93 -7.06 17.29
N PHE A 815 -6.58 -7.87 18.12
CA PHE A 815 -6.55 -9.33 18.08
C PHE A 815 -7.74 -9.84 17.28
N LEU A 816 -7.46 -10.69 16.29
CA LEU A 816 -8.46 -11.37 15.46
C LEU A 816 -8.33 -12.90 15.64
N PRO A 817 -9.43 -13.66 15.76
CA PRO A 817 -9.40 -15.10 16.06
C PRO A 817 -8.93 -15.97 14.86
N TRP A 818 -8.24 -17.08 15.14
CA TRP A 818 -7.80 -18.11 14.18
C TRP A 818 -7.80 -19.53 14.79
N ASP A 819 -7.92 -20.59 13.97
CA ASP A 819 -7.94 -22.04 14.33
C ASP A 819 -8.46 -22.39 15.76
N TYR A 820 -9.78 -22.62 15.88
CA TYR A 820 -10.49 -22.95 17.14
C TYR A 820 -10.92 -24.43 17.24
N ASP A 821 -10.39 -25.36 16.43
CA ASP A 821 -10.67 -26.80 16.63
C ASP A 821 -10.00 -27.41 17.88
N GLY A 822 -8.99 -26.74 18.45
CA GLY A 822 -8.43 -27.05 19.77
C GLY A 822 -9.28 -26.60 20.97
N GLY A 823 -10.35 -25.84 20.75
CA GLY A 823 -11.24 -25.38 21.81
C GLY A 823 -12.27 -26.41 22.29
N TRP A 824 -13.19 -25.96 23.14
CA TRP A 824 -14.35 -26.71 23.65
C TRP A 824 -13.99 -28.03 24.34
N GLU A 825 -13.06 -28.00 25.31
CA GLU A 825 -12.57 -29.19 26.02
C GLU A 825 -12.13 -30.30 25.04
N TRP A 826 -11.40 -29.93 23.98
CA TRP A 826 -10.85 -30.87 22.99
C TRP A 826 -9.88 -31.88 23.64
N GLY A 827 -9.02 -31.41 24.54
CA GLY A 827 -8.09 -32.23 25.34
C GLY A 827 -8.74 -33.18 26.36
N LEU A 828 -10.08 -33.26 26.36
CA LEU A 828 -10.91 -34.18 27.16
C LEU A 828 -11.85 -35.05 26.29
N GLN A 829 -11.60 -35.16 24.98
CA GLN A 829 -12.40 -36.08 24.15
C GLN A 829 -11.99 -37.55 24.35
N GLY A 830 -12.99 -38.44 24.41
CA GLY A 830 -12.76 -39.87 24.61
C GLY A 830 -12.16 -40.20 25.97
N ASN A 831 -11.07 -40.97 25.98
CA ASN A 831 -10.34 -41.36 27.20
C ASN A 831 -9.01 -40.60 27.37
N VAL A 832 -8.74 -39.58 26.54
CA VAL A 832 -7.52 -38.77 26.63
C VAL A 832 -7.70 -37.74 27.74
N ILE A 833 -6.88 -37.82 28.79
CA ILE A 833 -6.82 -36.82 29.87
C ILE A 833 -5.49 -36.09 29.72
N ASN A 834 -5.47 -35.00 28.95
CA ASN A 834 -4.27 -34.19 28.72
C ASN A 834 -4.47 -32.73 29.14
N THR A 835 -5.08 -32.52 30.31
CA THR A 835 -5.26 -31.20 30.91
C THR A 835 -4.06 -30.81 31.75
N ASN A 836 -3.23 -29.88 31.27
CA ASN A 836 -2.16 -29.30 32.07
C ASN A 836 -2.74 -28.57 33.31
N PRO A 837 -2.39 -28.95 34.56
CA PRO A 837 -2.93 -28.29 35.75
C PRO A 837 -2.58 -26.80 35.87
N SER A 838 -1.46 -26.35 35.29
CA SER A 838 -1.05 -24.93 35.30
C SER A 838 -1.68 -24.08 34.19
N SER A 839 -2.18 -24.66 33.10
CA SER A 839 -2.87 -23.94 32.01
C SER A 839 -4.39 -23.90 32.22
N ASN A 840 -4.86 -23.00 33.09
CA ASN A 840 -6.28 -22.71 33.29
C ASN A 840 -6.51 -21.18 33.32
N GLY A 841 -7.68 -20.70 32.91
CA GLY A 841 -8.11 -19.32 33.15
C GLY A 841 -7.12 -18.24 32.69
N ILE A 842 -6.61 -17.46 33.65
CA ILE A 842 -5.57 -16.44 33.45
C ILE A 842 -4.18 -17.09 33.48
N SER A 843 -3.97 -18.14 34.29
CA SER A 843 -2.70 -18.87 34.37
C SER A 843 -2.21 -19.40 33.01
N THR A 844 -3.12 -19.75 32.09
CA THR A 844 -2.78 -20.11 30.69
C THR A 844 -1.94 -19.04 30.00
N TYR A 845 -2.26 -17.76 30.18
CA TYR A 845 -1.57 -16.65 29.53
C TYR A 845 -0.30 -16.19 30.27
N TRP A 846 0.01 -16.76 31.43
CA TRP A 846 1.01 -16.21 32.35
C TRP A 846 2.45 -16.29 31.82
N GLY A 847 2.73 -17.13 30.81
CA GLY A 847 4.04 -17.18 30.15
C GLY A 847 4.33 -16.00 29.21
N SER A 848 3.30 -15.31 28.68
CA SER A 848 3.50 -14.22 27.71
C SER A 848 3.63 -12.84 28.39
N VAL A 849 4.54 -12.01 27.88
CA VAL A 849 4.90 -10.71 28.48
C VAL A 849 3.70 -9.77 28.61
N LEU A 850 2.89 -9.62 27.55
CA LEU A 850 1.76 -8.68 27.54
C LEU A 850 0.69 -9.04 28.60
N PRO A 851 0.09 -10.25 28.58
CA PRO A 851 -0.88 -10.66 29.61
C PRO A 851 -0.27 -10.75 31.02
N ASN A 852 0.96 -11.26 31.19
CA ASN A 852 1.60 -11.32 32.52
C ASN A 852 1.71 -9.93 33.15
N ARG A 853 2.10 -8.91 32.37
CA ARG A 853 2.13 -7.52 32.84
C ARG A 853 0.72 -6.96 33.09
N PHE A 854 -0.26 -7.32 32.26
CA PHE A 854 -1.63 -6.80 32.35
C PHE A 854 -2.39 -7.32 33.58
N PHE A 855 -2.30 -8.63 33.87
CA PHE A 855 -3.04 -9.30 34.94
C PHE A 855 -2.42 -9.18 36.34
N ARG A 856 -1.25 -8.56 36.49
CA ARG A 856 -0.70 -8.15 37.80
C ARG A 856 -1.42 -6.93 38.41
N SER A 857 -2.49 -6.46 37.79
CA SER A 857 -3.35 -5.37 38.25
C SER A 857 -4.75 -5.93 38.55
N GLU A 858 -5.17 -5.88 39.81
CA GLU A 858 -6.51 -6.31 40.28
C GLU A 858 -7.63 -5.69 39.42
N LYS A 859 -7.51 -4.38 39.13
CA LYS A 859 -8.40 -3.63 38.23
C LYS A 859 -8.54 -4.31 36.87
N ASN A 860 -7.43 -4.76 36.29
CA ASN A 860 -7.40 -5.33 34.95
C ASN A 860 -7.91 -6.79 34.94
N VAL A 861 -7.74 -7.52 36.04
CA VAL A 861 -8.42 -8.82 36.29
C VAL A 861 -9.94 -8.62 36.41
N GLN A 862 -10.40 -7.60 37.14
CA GLN A 862 -11.82 -7.28 37.24
C GLN A 862 -12.42 -6.87 35.90
N LEU A 863 -11.73 -6.07 35.08
CA LEU A 863 -12.16 -5.72 33.72
C LEU A 863 -12.33 -6.96 32.81
N LEU A 864 -11.49 -7.99 32.97
CA LEU A 864 -11.68 -9.26 32.27
C LEU A 864 -12.89 -10.03 32.83
N LYS A 865 -13.08 -10.05 34.14
CA LYS A 865 -14.26 -10.68 34.77
C LYS A 865 -15.57 -10.04 34.30
N ASP A 866 -15.64 -8.72 34.30
CA ASP A 866 -16.79 -7.95 33.80
C ASP A 866 -17.09 -8.29 32.33
N LYS A 867 -16.06 -8.43 31.49
CA LYS A 867 -16.20 -8.83 30.08
C LYS A 867 -16.57 -10.31 29.91
N ILE A 868 -16.13 -11.20 30.79
CA ILE A 868 -16.57 -12.61 30.80
C ILE A 868 -18.06 -12.69 31.15
N ASP A 869 -18.52 -11.96 32.17
CA ASP A 869 -19.94 -11.91 32.54
C ASP A 869 -20.80 -11.27 31.43
N GLU A 870 -20.27 -10.25 30.72
CA GLU A 870 -20.89 -9.69 29.50
C GLU A 870 -21.01 -10.74 28.38
N LEU A 871 -19.92 -11.43 28.03
CA LEU A 871 -19.93 -12.42 26.94
C LEU A 871 -20.71 -13.69 27.28
N TYR A 872 -20.83 -14.08 28.56
CA TYR A 872 -21.63 -15.24 28.97
C TYR A 872 -23.12 -15.09 28.61
N ALA A 873 -23.63 -13.86 28.47
CA ALA A 873 -24.98 -13.63 27.94
C ALA A 873 -25.17 -14.15 26.49
N MET A 874 -24.09 -14.28 25.72
CA MET A 874 -24.06 -14.79 24.34
C MET A 874 -23.45 -16.20 24.25
N ILE A 875 -22.42 -16.49 25.05
CA ILE A 875 -21.68 -17.76 25.10
C ILE A 875 -22.03 -18.51 26.38
N ASN A 876 -23.20 -19.15 26.40
CA ASN A 876 -23.67 -19.98 27.51
C ASN A 876 -24.16 -21.33 27.02
N ASN A 877 -24.45 -22.23 27.97
CA ASN A 877 -24.78 -23.61 27.65
C ASN A 877 -26.01 -23.74 26.72
N ASP A 878 -27.02 -22.88 26.89
CA ASP A 878 -28.26 -22.95 26.11
C ASP A 878 -28.05 -22.42 24.67
N SER A 879 -27.30 -21.33 24.49
CA SER A 879 -27.00 -20.79 23.17
C SER A 879 -26.10 -21.74 22.35
N VAL A 880 -25.13 -22.37 23.00
CA VAL A 880 -24.24 -23.38 22.40
C VAL A 880 -24.99 -24.67 22.09
N ALA A 881 -25.81 -25.18 23.02
CA ALA A 881 -26.64 -26.38 22.79
C ALA A 881 -27.57 -26.22 21.58
N LYS A 882 -28.20 -25.04 21.43
CA LYS A 882 -29.06 -24.73 20.28
C LYS A 882 -28.29 -24.80 18.96
N ARG A 883 -27.16 -24.08 18.85
CA ARG A 883 -26.32 -24.10 17.64
C ARG A 883 -25.84 -25.51 17.28
N LEU A 884 -25.41 -26.29 18.28
CA LEU A 884 -25.02 -27.69 18.10
C LEU A 884 -26.16 -28.54 17.54
N GLN A 885 -27.41 -28.34 17.98
CA GLN A 885 -28.57 -29.04 17.45
C GLN A 885 -28.81 -28.72 15.96
N ASP A 886 -28.68 -27.45 15.57
CA ASP A 886 -28.85 -27.01 14.18
C ASP A 886 -27.78 -27.61 13.26
N TYR A 887 -26.50 -27.63 13.68
CA TYR A 887 -25.42 -28.25 12.89
C TYR A 887 -25.45 -29.79 12.89
N ARG A 888 -26.00 -30.42 13.93
CA ARG A 888 -26.03 -31.90 14.07
C ARG A 888 -26.67 -32.58 12.87
N GLY A 889 -27.80 -32.04 12.39
CA GLY A 889 -28.51 -32.54 11.22
C GLY A 889 -27.72 -32.44 9.90
N VAL A 890 -26.69 -31.59 9.87
CA VAL A 890 -25.78 -31.42 8.73
C VAL A 890 -24.63 -32.43 8.78
N VAL A 891 -24.05 -32.66 9.96
CA VAL A 891 -22.85 -33.49 10.13
C VAL A 891 -23.15 -34.99 10.24
N GLU A 892 -24.18 -35.39 10.98
CA GLU A 892 -24.53 -36.81 11.18
C GLU A 892 -24.68 -37.64 9.88
N PRO A 893 -25.27 -37.11 8.79
CA PRO A 893 -25.32 -37.82 7.51
C PRO A 893 -23.96 -38.24 6.93
N PHE A 894 -22.89 -37.51 7.25
CA PHE A 894 -21.52 -37.79 6.82
C PHE A 894 -20.78 -38.70 7.78
N ILE A 895 -20.72 -38.33 9.08
CA ILE A 895 -19.91 -39.07 10.06
C ILE A 895 -20.42 -40.48 10.36
N ASN A 896 -21.68 -40.80 10.01
CA ASN A 896 -22.20 -42.17 10.05
C ASN A 896 -21.82 -43.03 8.82
N LYS A 897 -21.22 -42.45 7.77
CA LYS A 897 -20.88 -43.11 6.49
C LYS A 897 -19.39 -43.04 6.17
N ALA A 898 -18.94 -43.91 5.27
CA ALA A 898 -17.60 -43.80 4.69
C ALA A 898 -17.54 -42.57 3.77
N PRO A 899 -16.40 -41.84 3.70
CA PRO A 899 -15.12 -42.17 4.34
C PRO A 899 -15.00 -41.70 5.81
N ASP A 900 -15.89 -40.85 6.33
CA ASP A 900 -15.70 -40.18 7.62
C ASP A 900 -15.83 -41.09 8.85
N ASN A 901 -16.78 -42.03 8.85
CA ASN A 901 -17.02 -42.96 9.96
C ASN A 901 -15.81 -43.83 10.33
N SER A 902 -14.85 -43.97 9.42
CA SER A 902 -13.66 -44.80 9.56
C SER A 902 -12.50 -44.07 10.25
N PHE A 903 -12.64 -42.77 10.52
CA PHE A 903 -11.58 -41.90 11.07
C PHE A 903 -12.12 -40.91 12.12
N LEU A 904 -13.06 -41.36 12.95
CA LEU A 904 -13.52 -40.61 14.13
C LEU A 904 -12.65 -40.94 15.36
N PRO A 905 -12.24 -39.93 16.16
CA PRO A 905 -11.54 -40.15 17.43
C PRO A 905 -12.33 -40.92 18.50
N ILE A 906 -13.67 -40.99 18.35
CA ILE A 906 -14.57 -41.67 19.28
C ILE A 906 -15.50 -42.64 18.53
N GLN A 907 -16.05 -43.61 19.25
CA GLN A 907 -17.13 -44.46 18.75
C GLN A 907 -18.41 -43.64 18.55
N LEU A 908 -19.17 -43.89 17.49
CA LEU A 908 -20.38 -43.13 17.12
C LEU A 908 -21.45 -43.09 18.23
N ASN A 909 -21.55 -44.14 19.05
CA ASN A 909 -22.47 -44.19 20.20
C ASN A 909 -22.11 -43.20 21.33
N LYS A 910 -20.91 -42.61 21.33
CA LYS A 910 -20.50 -41.54 22.26
C LYS A 910 -20.75 -40.13 21.73
N LEU A 911 -21.25 -39.96 20.50
CA LEU A 911 -21.48 -38.64 19.92
C LEU A 911 -22.47 -37.79 20.75
N ASP A 912 -23.49 -38.42 21.34
CA ASP A 912 -24.40 -37.74 22.28
C ASP A 912 -23.71 -37.24 23.56
N GLU A 913 -22.67 -37.93 24.03
CA GLU A 913 -21.86 -37.52 25.17
C GLU A 913 -20.94 -36.35 24.78
N GLU A 914 -20.35 -36.41 23.58
CA GLU A 914 -19.50 -35.36 23.00
C GLU A 914 -20.27 -34.04 22.84
N PHE A 915 -21.45 -34.06 22.20
CA PHE A 915 -22.28 -32.87 22.00
C PHE A 915 -22.76 -32.27 23.33
N LYS A 916 -23.13 -33.12 24.31
CA LYS A 916 -23.46 -32.66 25.68
C LYS A 916 -22.26 -32.08 26.41
N ARG A 917 -21.04 -32.60 26.19
CA ARG A 917 -19.83 -32.02 26.77
C ARG A 917 -19.59 -30.63 26.18
N ILE A 918 -19.53 -30.48 24.85
CA ILE A 918 -19.33 -29.19 24.17
C ILE A 918 -20.37 -28.16 24.62
N ALA A 919 -21.66 -28.55 24.65
CA ALA A 919 -22.74 -27.69 25.14
C ALA A 919 -22.53 -27.16 26.56
N GLY A 920 -21.96 -27.96 27.48
CA GLY A 920 -21.72 -27.55 28.86
C GLY A 920 -20.38 -26.85 29.12
N VAL A 921 -19.55 -26.60 28.11
CA VAL A 921 -18.21 -26.01 28.30
C VAL A 921 -18.26 -24.61 28.94
N PRO A 922 -19.08 -23.64 28.49
CA PRO A 922 -18.98 -22.27 28.98
C PRO A 922 -19.12 -22.13 30.50
N LEU A 923 -20.08 -22.85 31.10
CA LEU A 923 -20.23 -22.89 32.56
C LEU A 923 -19.01 -23.51 33.26
N ARG A 924 -18.47 -24.63 32.75
CA ARG A 924 -17.29 -25.27 33.35
C ARG A 924 -16.03 -24.44 33.19
N ALA A 925 -15.89 -23.71 32.09
CA ALA A 925 -14.78 -22.80 31.86
C ALA A 925 -14.87 -21.55 32.75
N LEU A 926 -16.08 -21.00 32.95
CA LEU A 926 -16.34 -19.94 33.94
C LEU A 926 -16.03 -20.42 35.37
N GLU A 927 -16.39 -21.65 35.73
CA GLU A 927 -15.98 -22.27 36.99
C GLU A 927 -14.47 -22.45 37.10
N ARG A 928 -13.77 -22.87 36.03
CA ARG A 928 -12.30 -22.98 35.99
C ARG A 928 -11.65 -21.61 36.20
N PHE A 929 -12.11 -20.57 35.51
CA PHE A 929 -11.64 -19.19 35.67
C PHE A 929 -11.80 -18.68 37.11
N ASN A 930 -12.99 -18.81 37.70
CA ASN A 930 -13.23 -18.37 39.08
C ASN A 930 -12.41 -19.18 40.13
N LYS A 931 -12.00 -20.42 39.81
CA LYS A 931 -11.08 -21.21 40.64
C LYS A 931 -9.60 -20.94 40.35
N ASP A 932 -9.26 -20.37 39.19
CA ASP A 932 -7.90 -20.02 38.79
C ASP A 932 -7.47 -18.67 39.36
N ILE A 933 -8.37 -17.69 39.43
CA ILE A 933 -8.05 -16.37 40.00
C ILE A 933 -7.63 -16.47 41.47
N GLU A 934 -8.23 -17.38 42.26
CA GLU A 934 -7.89 -17.64 43.67
C GLU A 934 -6.61 -18.48 43.89
N LYS A 935 -5.95 -18.96 42.83
CA LYS A 935 -4.67 -19.67 42.98
C LYS A 935 -3.46 -18.72 42.88
N PRO A 936 -2.33 -19.09 43.50
CA PRO A 936 -1.02 -18.64 43.03
C PRO A 936 -0.86 -18.92 41.53
N LYS A 937 -0.11 -18.08 40.82
CA LYS A 937 0.09 -18.16 39.37
C LYS A 937 1.37 -18.95 39.02
N PRO A 938 1.38 -19.70 37.91
CA PRO A 938 2.50 -20.56 37.54
C PRO A 938 3.77 -19.76 37.24
N PHE A 939 4.90 -20.48 37.24
CA PHE A 939 6.26 -19.95 37.20
C PHE A 939 7.20 -20.99 36.56
N PHE A 940 8.39 -20.60 36.11
CA PHE A 940 9.37 -21.53 35.54
C PHE A 940 10.42 -22.01 36.55
N LEU A 941 10.95 -23.22 36.33
CA LEU A 941 12.08 -23.81 37.03
C LEU A 941 13.37 -23.52 36.26
N ASN A 942 14.38 -22.93 36.91
CA ASN A 942 15.63 -22.57 36.24
C ASN A 942 16.50 -23.81 35.92
N GLU A 943 17.51 -23.63 35.09
CA GLU A 943 18.53 -24.66 34.88
C GLU A 943 19.38 -24.89 36.14
N LEU A 944 19.83 -26.14 36.32
CA LEU A 944 20.64 -26.52 37.48
C LEU A 944 21.98 -25.78 37.47
N SER A 945 22.21 -24.99 38.51
CA SER A 945 23.45 -24.23 38.67
C SER A 945 24.36 -24.85 39.74
N GLN A 946 25.66 -24.52 39.70
CA GLN A 946 26.59 -24.83 40.78
C GLN A 946 27.15 -23.54 41.38
N LEU A 947 27.14 -23.45 42.71
CA LEU A 947 27.68 -22.32 43.46
C LEU A 947 28.55 -22.84 44.62
N ASN A 948 29.81 -22.40 44.69
CA ASN A 948 30.76 -22.80 45.74
C ASN A 948 30.90 -24.34 45.94
N GLY A 949 30.76 -25.11 44.85
CA GLY A 949 30.82 -26.58 44.87
C GLY A 949 29.52 -27.28 45.30
N LYS A 950 28.45 -26.54 45.58
CA LYS A 950 27.09 -27.07 45.82
C LYS A 950 26.25 -27.04 44.55
N TYR A 951 25.28 -27.94 44.46
CA TYR A 951 24.19 -27.86 43.49
C TYR A 951 23.13 -26.87 43.99
N ARG A 952 22.73 -25.91 43.14
CA ARG A 952 21.74 -24.89 43.47
C ARG A 952 20.56 -24.95 42.51
N PHE A 953 19.41 -25.32 43.06
CA PHE A 953 18.10 -25.31 42.42
C PHE A 953 17.48 -23.93 42.65
N GLU A 954 16.92 -23.33 41.62
CA GLU A 954 16.31 -21.99 41.67
C GLU A 954 15.10 -21.94 40.74
N TRP A 955 14.10 -21.14 41.09
CA TRP A 955 12.88 -20.98 40.30
C TRP A 955 12.40 -19.54 40.37
N GLU A 956 11.51 -19.17 39.45
CA GLU A 956 10.91 -17.84 39.45
C GLU A 956 9.91 -17.66 40.61
N PRO A 957 9.77 -16.45 41.18
CA PRO A 957 8.75 -16.18 42.18
C PRO A 957 7.34 -16.25 41.56
N SER A 958 6.52 -17.15 42.09
CA SER A 958 5.07 -17.16 41.89
C SER A 958 4.46 -15.81 42.29
N PHE A 959 3.32 -15.48 41.68
CA PHE A 959 2.53 -14.30 42.01
C PHE A 959 1.16 -14.70 42.56
N ASP A 960 0.60 -13.88 43.43
CA ASP A 960 -0.74 -14.04 43.99
C ASP A 960 -1.60 -12.83 43.61
N LEU A 961 -2.87 -13.01 43.27
CA LEU A 961 -3.73 -11.88 42.84
C LEU A 961 -4.39 -11.15 44.03
N GLN A 962 -4.42 -11.79 45.21
CA GLN A 962 -5.08 -11.34 46.42
C GLN A 962 -4.06 -10.75 47.42
N GLY A 963 -2.77 -10.95 47.17
CA GLY A 963 -1.66 -10.51 48.03
C GLY A 963 -1.36 -11.47 49.18
N ASP A 964 -1.79 -12.73 49.10
CA ASP A 964 -1.58 -13.74 50.13
C ASP A 964 -0.10 -14.17 50.25
N ASP A 965 0.29 -14.56 51.46
CA ASP A 965 1.66 -14.91 51.84
C ASP A 965 2.04 -16.30 51.29
N LEU A 966 2.84 -16.34 50.21
CA LEU A 966 3.18 -17.58 49.49
C LEU A 966 4.29 -18.40 50.16
N THR A 967 4.17 -19.74 50.06
CA THR A 967 5.20 -20.70 50.45
C THR A 967 5.40 -21.81 49.42
N TYR A 968 6.59 -22.40 49.38
CA TYR A 968 6.98 -23.41 48.38
C TYR A 968 7.33 -24.76 49.00
N GLU A 969 6.99 -25.83 48.29
CA GLU A 969 7.44 -27.20 48.53
C GLU A 969 8.31 -27.65 47.36
N TRP A 970 9.61 -27.81 47.62
CA TRP A 970 10.60 -28.32 46.68
C TRP A 970 10.83 -29.81 46.93
N THR A 971 10.85 -30.63 45.87
CA THR A 971 11.08 -32.08 45.95
C THR A 971 12.03 -32.56 44.86
N LEU A 972 12.94 -33.47 45.19
CA LEU A 972 13.88 -34.15 44.31
C LEU A 972 13.70 -35.68 44.42
N ALA A 973 13.62 -36.39 43.30
CA ALA A 973 13.41 -37.83 43.20
C ALA A 973 14.30 -38.49 42.13
N ARG A 974 14.32 -39.83 42.10
CA ARG A 974 14.99 -40.63 41.04
C ARG A 974 14.08 -41.02 39.89
N ASP A 975 12.77 -40.82 40.04
CA ASP A 975 11.76 -41.10 39.02
C ASP A 975 10.81 -39.90 38.82
N PRO A 976 10.29 -39.67 37.61
CA PRO A 976 9.41 -38.54 37.32
C PRO A 976 8.04 -38.65 38.02
N ALA A 977 7.67 -39.84 38.53
CA ALA A 977 6.46 -40.04 39.33
C ALA A 977 6.66 -39.79 40.83
N PHE A 978 7.86 -39.40 41.28
CA PHE A 978 8.20 -39.08 42.67
C PHE A 978 7.90 -40.21 43.68
N LYS A 979 8.18 -41.46 43.30
CA LYS A 979 8.07 -42.64 44.17
C LYS A 979 9.34 -42.90 44.98
N ASP A 980 10.51 -42.60 44.42
CA ASP A 980 11.82 -42.65 45.10
C ASP A 980 12.32 -41.21 45.36
N ILE A 981 11.78 -40.60 46.42
CA ILE A 981 12.12 -39.25 46.84
C ILE A 981 13.49 -39.25 47.54
N VAL A 982 14.42 -38.50 46.95
CA VAL A 982 15.80 -38.31 47.43
C VAL A 982 15.83 -37.26 48.54
N GLN A 983 15.10 -36.16 48.36
CA GLN A 983 14.96 -35.11 49.37
C GLN A 983 13.70 -34.27 49.12
N GLN A 984 13.10 -33.76 50.18
CA GLN A 984 11.98 -32.81 50.12
C GLN A 984 12.19 -31.70 51.16
N GLN A 985 11.75 -30.49 50.84
CA GLN A 985 11.74 -29.33 51.73
C GLN A 985 10.40 -28.59 51.57
N LYS A 986 9.69 -28.32 52.68
CA LYS A 986 8.35 -27.74 52.70
C LYS A 986 8.37 -26.35 53.36
N THR A 987 7.33 -25.55 53.09
CA THR A 987 7.10 -24.23 53.71
C THR A 987 8.28 -23.25 53.50
N LEU A 988 8.97 -23.36 52.36
CA LEU A 988 10.06 -22.46 51.99
C LEU A 988 9.49 -21.08 51.62
N LYS A 989 10.15 -20.00 52.07
CA LYS A 989 9.88 -18.62 51.61
C LYS A 989 10.87 -18.09 50.57
N ASN A 990 11.98 -18.80 50.36
CA ASN A 990 13.00 -18.45 49.36
C ASN A 990 12.79 -19.28 48.08
N THR A 991 13.09 -18.71 46.92
CA THR A 991 12.96 -19.39 45.61
C THR A 991 14.19 -20.19 45.18
N SER A 992 15.01 -20.66 46.13
CA SER A 992 16.15 -21.54 45.83
C SER A 992 16.53 -22.47 46.99
N VAL A 993 17.16 -23.60 46.63
CA VAL A 993 17.65 -24.66 47.54
C VAL A 993 19.07 -25.06 47.14
N GLU A 994 19.98 -25.17 48.11
CA GLU A 994 21.35 -25.64 47.92
C GLU A 994 21.58 -27.03 48.51
N LEU A 995 22.22 -27.92 47.74
CA LEU A 995 22.62 -29.28 48.17
C LEU A 995 24.15 -29.45 48.07
N ASN A 996 24.78 -29.94 49.14
CA ASN A 996 26.24 -30.07 49.21
C ASN A 996 26.83 -31.13 48.27
N SER A 997 26.09 -32.22 47.98
CA SER A 997 26.49 -33.24 47.01
C SER A 997 25.31 -34.09 46.55
N LEU A 998 25.33 -34.45 45.27
CA LEU A 998 24.49 -35.50 44.68
C LEU A 998 25.42 -36.58 44.12
N LYS A 999 24.92 -37.82 44.00
CA LYS A 999 25.65 -38.88 43.29
C LYS A 999 25.42 -38.68 41.78
N PRO A 1000 26.35 -39.07 40.90
CA PRO A 1000 26.09 -39.07 39.46
C PRO A 1000 24.86 -39.92 39.09
N GLY A 1001 24.11 -39.49 38.07
CA GLY A 1001 22.86 -40.08 37.62
C GLY A 1001 21.80 -39.05 37.25
N GLU A 1002 20.69 -39.53 36.66
CA GLU A 1002 19.50 -38.72 36.37
C GLU A 1002 18.66 -38.50 37.64
N TYR A 1003 18.06 -37.31 37.76
CA TYR A 1003 17.14 -36.95 38.83
C TYR A 1003 16.01 -36.07 38.30
N PHE A 1004 14.87 -36.08 38.99
CA PHE A 1004 13.68 -35.30 38.67
C PHE A 1004 13.34 -34.40 39.83
N TRP A 1005 13.04 -33.13 39.56
CA TRP A 1005 12.66 -32.18 40.61
C TRP A 1005 11.43 -31.36 40.22
N LYS A 1006 10.72 -30.89 41.25
CA LYS A 1006 9.53 -30.07 41.11
C LYS A 1006 9.41 -29.07 42.25
N VAL A 1007 8.63 -28.02 42.02
CA VAL A 1007 8.18 -27.09 43.04
C VAL A 1007 6.67 -26.92 42.94
N THR A 1008 5.99 -27.10 44.07
CA THR A 1008 4.59 -26.68 44.27
C THR A 1008 4.61 -25.40 45.10
N VAL A 1009 3.82 -24.40 44.72
CA VAL A 1009 3.56 -23.21 45.54
C VAL A 1009 2.18 -23.33 46.20
N GLN A 1010 2.03 -22.76 47.39
CA GLN A 1010 0.77 -22.68 48.13
C GLN A 1010 0.59 -21.30 48.76
N ASP A 1011 -0.64 -20.79 48.75
CA ASP A 1011 -1.05 -19.58 49.48
C ASP A 1011 -1.39 -19.85 50.97
N ALA A 1012 -1.82 -18.79 51.66
CA ALA A 1012 -2.28 -18.86 53.05
C ALA A 1012 -3.65 -19.54 53.25
N LYS A 1013 -4.44 -19.73 52.17
CA LYS A 1013 -5.78 -20.33 52.20
C LYS A 1013 -5.77 -21.84 51.91
N GLY A 1014 -4.68 -22.36 51.34
CA GLY A 1014 -4.51 -23.76 50.95
C GLY A 1014 -4.61 -24.03 49.44
N HIS A 1015 -4.75 -23.01 48.59
CA HIS A 1015 -4.73 -23.17 47.14
C HIS A 1015 -3.31 -23.44 46.66
N GLN A 1016 -3.16 -24.37 45.71
CA GLN A 1016 -1.86 -24.80 45.19
C GLN A 1016 -1.74 -24.60 43.68
N GLN A 1017 -0.52 -24.36 43.23
CA GLN A 1017 -0.13 -24.29 41.82
C GLN A 1017 1.24 -24.96 41.60
N ILE A 1018 1.49 -25.40 40.37
CA ILE A 1018 2.76 -26.02 39.94
C ILE A 1018 3.45 -25.15 38.88
N ALA A 1019 4.73 -25.44 38.63
CA ALA A 1019 5.48 -24.82 37.54
C ALA A 1019 4.90 -25.13 36.15
N PHE A 1020 5.33 -24.36 35.14
CA PHE A 1020 5.01 -24.62 33.73
C PHE A 1020 5.82 -25.79 33.13
N ASP A 1021 7.03 -26.06 33.63
CA ASP A 1021 7.89 -27.15 33.17
C ASP A 1021 7.17 -28.51 33.20
N TYR A 1022 7.43 -29.35 32.20
CA TYR A 1022 6.97 -30.74 32.19
C TYR A 1022 8.06 -31.67 31.67
N TYR A 1023 7.96 -32.94 32.07
CA TYR A 1023 8.78 -34.03 31.54
C TYR A 1023 7.87 -35.07 30.91
N GLU A 1024 8.17 -35.49 29.67
CA GLU A 1024 7.34 -36.44 28.93
C GLU A 1024 8.08 -37.78 28.77
N THR A 1025 7.36 -38.88 29.01
CA THR A 1025 7.77 -40.25 28.67
C THR A 1025 6.84 -40.78 27.59
N ASP A 1026 7.25 -41.84 26.86
CA ASP A 1026 6.57 -42.36 25.66
C ASP A 1026 5.03 -42.54 25.78
N ASP A 1027 4.51 -42.76 26.99
CA ASP A 1027 3.08 -42.93 27.29
C ASP A 1027 2.50 -41.91 28.33
N VAL A 1028 3.32 -41.07 29.01
CA VAL A 1028 2.86 -40.25 30.16
C VAL A 1028 3.58 -38.89 30.28
N PRO A 1029 2.86 -37.76 30.31
CA PRO A 1029 3.38 -36.44 30.69
C PRO A 1029 3.34 -36.21 32.21
N TYR A 1030 4.41 -35.61 32.75
CA TYR A 1030 4.57 -35.26 34.16
C TYR A 1030 4.68 -33.73 34.31
N TYR A 1031 3.58 -33.08 34.67
CA TYR A 1031 3.49 -31.62 34.81
C TYR A 1031 4.12 -31.09 36.10
N GLY A 1032 4.75 -29.91 36.01
CA GLY A 1032 5.50 -29.26 37.09
C GLY A 1032 6.88 -29.87 37.35
N VAL A 1033 7.40 -30.70 36.44
CA VAL A 1033 8.58 -31.56 36.65
C VAL A 1033 9.69 -31.21 35.65
N LYS A 1034 10.92 -31.11 36.16
CA LYS A 1034 12.13 -30.90 35.36
C LYS A 1034 13.16 -32.00 35.63
N ALA A 1035 13.71 -32.58 34.56
CA ALA A 1035 14.79 -33.57 34.63
C ALA A 1035 16.16 -32.89 34.66
N ILE A 1036 17.12 -33.50 35.34
CA ILE A 1036 18.51 -33.04 35.44
C ILE A 1036 19.49 -34.24 35.41
N GLU A 1037 20.65 -34.06 34.78
CA GLU A 1037 21.75 -35.04 34.77
C GLU A 1037 22.88 -34.57 35.71
N VAL A 1038 23.18 -35.36 36.74
CA VAL A 1038 24.33 -35.15 37.63
C VAL A 1038 25.51 -36.00 37.13
N LYS A 1039 26.71 -35.40 37.05
CA LYS A 1039 27.93 -36.02 36.50
C LYS A 1039 28.99 -36.28 37.57
#